data_AF-A0A8K0IGA8-F1
#
_entry.id   AF-A0A8K0IGA8-F1
#
_cell.length_a   1.000
_cell.length_b   1.000
_cell.length_c   1.000
_cell.angle_alpha   90.00
_cell.angle_beta   90.00
_cell.angle_gamma   90.00
#
_symmetry.space_group_name_H-M   'P 1'
#
loop_
_entity.id
_entity.type
_entity.pdbx_description
1 polymer ?
#
loop_
_entity_poly.entity_id
_entity_poly.type
_entity_poly.pdbx_seq_one_letter_code
_entity_poly.pdbx_strand_id
1 'polypeptide(L)'
;MGADGDSGNAGDTHAAGCGNSATVHIRCSNGSKFSVQTSLDSTVEAFKAVVAWSCDVPAEQQRLIYKGRILKDDQTLASYGLESDHTIHLVRGAAPSSANAAASNLGALRTPNEGSGLAGAASGGSPFPGLGINGPDGLGGSGLSGIGLPELHQVQQQLTQNPNIMREIMNMPAIQNLMNNPELMRNIIMSNPQMREIIDRNPDLAHILNDPSTLRQTLEAARNPELMREIMRNTDRAMSNIESSPEGFNMLRRMYETVQEPFLNATTMAGNNGMGSNPFAALLGNRGATHNIDRSPNPSTTGSESATGSPAPNTNPLPNPWSTNAGSGQAVNSSSTAASNARAPGIAGLGGLDLPDLEQMVSGVQDSPLLSQVMQNPAIVRMVQNLLSDPQYMNQGLLETNAQLRERLEDPEVFRRLTSPETIQQLLSFQQSLLSVIGQRLSSDSSQEQNQTGGGTGFSSSVLGLFYFDLLQYRPSSAFNSPFWTTNSGAPVWNNNSSLTVGTRGPILLEDYHVIEKLAQFDRERIPERVVHARGASAKGFFEVTHDVSHLTCADFLRAPGVQTPVIVRFSTVIHERGSPETLRDPRGFAVKFYTREGNFDLVGNNFPVFFIRDGIKFPDMVHSLKPNPKSHIQENWRILDFFSHHPESLHMFTFLFDDVGVPADYRHMDGSGVNTYTLINKEGKARYVKFHWRPTCGVKCLLEDEAVIVGGNNHSHATKDLYDSIAAGNYPEWKLYIQTIDPDHEDQFDFDPLDVTKTWPEDILPLQPVGRMVLNKNIDNFFAENEQLAFCPAIVVPGIYYSDDKLLQTRIFSYADTQRHRLGPNYLMLPANAPKCAHHNNHHDGFMNFMHRDEEVNYFPSRYDPVRHAERFPISSRILTGRREKCVIHKENNFKQPGERYRSWDPNRQERFIRRWVEALSDPRVTHEIQSIWISYWSQCDKSLGQKMATRRNVKPCM
;
A
#
# COMPACT_ATOMS: atom_id res chain seq x y z
N MET A 1 52.41 25.36 32.26
CA MET A 1 53.75 25.40 32.88
C MET A 1 54.02 24.01 33.43
N GLY A 2 55.04 23.30 32.91
CA GLY A 2 55.67 22.10 33.49
C GLY A 2 54.80 20.87 33.82
N ALA A 3 55.37 19.69 34.04
CA ALA A 3 56.67 19.14 33.61
C ALA A 3 56.62 17.61 33.79
N ASP A 4 57.54 16.89 33.15
CA ASP A 4 57.64 15.42 33.13
C ASP A 4 58.02 14.80 34.48
N GLY A 5 57.93 13.46 34.58
CA GLY A 5 58.30 12.71 35.79
C GLY A 5 58.26 11.19 35.62
N ASP A 6 59.13 10.64 34.78
CA ASP A 6 59.41 9.19 34.70
C ASP A 6 60.37 8.73 35.82
N SER A 7 60.22 7.51 36.32
CA SER A 7 61.24 6.79 37.12
C SER A 7 60.90 5.30 37.27
N GLY A 8 61.89 4.42 37.06
CA GLY A 8 61.74 2.96 37.16
C GLY A 8 62.79 2.26 38.03
N ASN A 9 63.04 0.97 37.74
CA ASN A 9 63.96 0.00 38.41
C ASN A 9 63.52 -0.52 39.81
N ALA A 10 63.82 -1.77 40.21
CA ALA A 10 64.42 -2.93 39.53
C ALA A 10 64.12 -4.24 40.33
N GLY A 11 64.32 -5.43 39.73
CA GLY A 11 64.19 -6.72 40.44
C GLY A 11 64.28 -8.00 39.59
N ASP A 12 65.50 -8.38 39.17
CA ASP A 12 65.86 -9.69 38.59
C ASP A 12 65.68 -10.87 39.60
N THR A 13 65.61 -12.17 39.27
CA THR A 13 66.00 -12.96 38.07
C THR A 13 65.30 -14.35 38.08
N HIS A 14 65.01 -14.94 36.91
CA HIS A 14 65.40 -16.33 36.56
C HIS A 14 64.96 -16.67 35.11
N ALA A 15 65.83 -17.30 34.33
CA ALA A 15 65.70 -17.41 32.87
C ALA A 15 65.16 -18.76 32.37
N ALA A 16 64.28 -18.74 31.36
CA ALA A 16 64.04 -19.84 30.44
C ALA A 16 63.40 -19.34 29.12
N GLY A 17 63.97 -19.71 27.98
CA GLY A 17 63.30 -19.67 26.66
C GLY A 17 63.17 -18.31 25.97
N CYS A 18 63.84 -18.15 24.82
CA CYS A 18 63.49 -17.12 23.85
C CYS A 18 62.20 -17.52 23.14
N GLY A 19 61.18 -16.65 23.15
CA GLY A 19 59.91 -16.85 22.44
C GLY A 19 59.29 -15.52 22.07
N ASN A 20 58.72 -15.41 20.86
CA ASN A 20 58.14 -14.18 20.33
C ASN A 20 56.90 -13.76 21.15
N SER A 21 57.06 -12.83 22.09
CA SER A 21 55.91 -12.15 22.69
C SER A 21 55.33 -11.15 21.69
N ALA A 22 54.04 -11.32 21.39
CA ALA A 22 53.27 -10.43 20.55
C ALA A 22 52.21 -9.72 21.40
N THR A 23 51.99 -8.44 21.12
CA THR A 23 50.87 -7.69 21.71
C THR A 23 49.65 -7.92 20.83
N VAL A 24 48.52 -8.30 21.42
CA VAL A 24 47.28 -8.61 20.68
C VAL A 24 46.13 -7.79 21.27
N HIS A 25 45.36 -7.12 20.41
CA HIS A 25 44.24 -6.30 20.86
C HIS A 25 42.96 -7.13 20.92
N ILE A 26 42.27 -7.12 22.06
CA ILE A 26 40.95 -7.73 22.22
C ILE A 26 39.87 -6.65 22.09
N ARG A 27 38.84 -6.89 21.29
CA ARG A 27 37.62 -6.07 21.20
C ARG A 27 36.41 -6.88 21.64
N CYS A 28 35.80 -6.49 22.76
CA CYS A 28 34.64 -7.16 23.31
C CYS A 28 33.33 -6.72 22.61
N SER A 29 32.32 -7.58 22.64
CA SER A 29 30.98 -7.29 22.08
C SER A 29 30.23 -6.15 22.79
N ASN A 30 30.63 -5.76 24.00
CA ASN A 30 30.12 -4.58 24.72
C ASN A 30 30.84 -3.27 24.33
N GLY A 31 31.81 -3.32 23.41
CA GLY A 31 32.55 -2.16 22.92
C GLY A 31 33.89 -1.89 23.62
N SER A 32 34.21 -2.58 24.72
CA SER A 32 35.52 -2.39 25.40
C SER A 32 36.67 -2.94 24.56
N LYS A 33 37.87 -2.36 24.74
CA LYS A 33 39.11 -2.76 24.09
C LYS A 33 40.25 -2.79 25.10
N PHE A 34 41.10 -3.80 25.04
CA PHE A 34 42.32 -3.93 25.84
C PHE A 34 43.39 -4.70 25.05
N SER A 35 44.63 -4.68 25.54
CA SER A 35 45.77 -5.35 24.91
C SER A 35 46.29 -6.45 25.83
N VAL A 36 46.65 -7.59 25.25
CA VAL A 36 47.21 -8.75 25.96
C VAL A 36 48.54 -9.12 25.31
N GLN A 37 49.59 -9.30 26.10
CA GLN A 37 50.82 -9.92 25.61
C GLN A 37 50.72 -11.45 25.72
N THR A 38 51.07 -12.15 24.63
CA THR A 38 51.10 -13.61 24.58
C THR A 38 52.17 -14.10 23.61
N SER A 39 52.57 -15.37 23.70
CA SER A 39 53.35 -16.00 22.63
C SER A 39 52.42 -16.41 21.48
N LEU A 40 52.81 -16.16 20.23
CA LEU A 40 52.05 -16.63 19.06
C LEU A 40 52.01 -18.16 18.95
N ASP A 41 52.97 -18.86 19.55
CA ASP A 41 53.02 -20.32 19.59
C ASP A 41 52.12 -20.93 20.69
N SER A 42 51.49 -20.10 21.53
CA SER A 42 50.54 -20.56 22.55
C SER A 42 49.26 -21.11 21.93
N THR A 43 48.64 -22.09 22.60
CA THR A 43 47.32 -22.60 22.24
C THR A 43 46.24 -21.56 22.55
N VAL A 44 45.15 -21.60 21.79
CA VAL A 44 43.98 -20.73 22.00
C VAL A 44 43.38 -20.95 23.40
N GLU A 45 43.43 -22.17 23.95
CA GLU A 45 43.01 -22.45 25.32
C GLU A 45 43.82 -21.64 26.35
N ALA A 46 45.15 -21.70 26.25
CA ALA A 46 46.05 -20.94 27.12
C ALA A 46 45.83 -19.43 26.95
N PHE A 47 45.61 -18.96 25.72
CA PHE A 47 45.32 -17.56 25.44
C PHE A 47 43.98 -17.09 26.04
N LYS A 48 42.91 -17.90 25.96
CA LYS A 48 41.63 -17.60 26.63
C LYS A 48 41.78 -17.44 28.14
N ALA A 49 42.64 -18.25 28.77
CA ALA A 49 42.95 -18.09 30.19
C ALA A 49 43.58 -16.72 30.50
N VAL A 50 44.56 -16.26 29.70
CA VAL A 50 45.15 -14.92 29.85
C VAL A 50 44.12 -13.80 29.59
N VAL A 51 43.27 -13.96 28.58
CA VAL A 51 42.17 -13.02 28.28
C VAL A 51 41.15 -12.96 29.42
N ALA A 52 40.89 -14.08 30.13
CA ALA A 52 39.98 -14.14 31.28
C ALA A 52 40.49 -13.35 32.51
N TRP A 53 41.80 -13.17 32.67
CA TRP A 53 42.35 -12.26 33.68
C TRP A 53 42.15 -10.78 33.34
N SER A 54 41.87 -10.46 32.07
CA SER A 54 41.73 -9.09 31.56
C SER A 54 40.27 -8.68 31.29
N CYS A 55 39.30 -9.58 31.46
CA CYS A 55 37.87 -9.28 31.30
C CYS A 55 36.97 -10.23 32.10
N ASP A 56 35.77 -9.75 32.50
CA ASP A 56 34.77 -10.51 33.28
C ASP A 56 34.05 -11.64 32.50
N VAL A 57 34.76 -12.31 31.57
CA VAL A 57 34.25 -13.45 30.80
C VAL A 57 35.14 -14.66 31.08
N PRO A 58 34.66 -15.67 31.84
CA PRO A 58 35.40 -16.91 32.09
C PRO A 58 35.81 -17.59 30.78
N ALA A 59 37.00 -18.20 30.73
CA ALA A 59 37.58 -18.79 29.52
C ALA A 59 36.61 -19.75 28.78
N GLU A 60 35.84 -20.56 29.52
CA GLU A 60 34.82 -21.47 28.97
C GLU A 60 33.68 -20.75 28.22
N GLN A 61 33.40 -19.50 28.58
CA GLN A 61 32.39 -18.64 27.95
C GLN A 61 33.00 -17.71 26.88
N GLN A 62 34.30 -17.82 26.57
CA GLN A 62 34.94 -16.99 25.54
C GLN A 62 34.86 -17.64 24.15
N ARG A 63 34.30 -16.91 23.20
CA ARG A 63 34.46 -17.18 21.75
C ARG A 63 35.31 -16.08 21.13
N LEU A 64 36.55 -16.43 20.79
CA LEU A 64 37.49 -15.56 20.12
C LEU A 64 37.37 -15.72 18.60
N ILE A 65 37.28 -14.59 17.88
CA ILE A 65 37.07 -14.55 16.44
C ILE A 65 38.15 -13.66 15.79
N TYR A 66 38.89 -14.23 14.84
CA TYR A 66 39.94 -13.53 14.10
C TYR A 66 39.81 -13.81 12.60
N LYS A 67 39.92 -12.76 11.76
CA LYS A 67 39.70 -12.82 10.29
C LYS A 67 38.46 -13.65 9.90
N GLY A 68 37.37 -13.52 10.65
CA GLY A 68 36.10 -14.24 10.43
C GLY A 68 36.05 -15.70 10.92
N ARG A 69 37.15 -16.27 11.42
CA ARG A 69 37.23 -17.64 11.94
C ARG A 69 37.13 -17.66 13.47
N ILE A 70 36.38 -18.61 14.01
CA ILE A 70 36.38 -18.89 15.45
C ILE A 70 37.67 -19.65 15.77
N LEU A 71 38.43 -19.16 16.74
CA LEU A 71 39.64 -19.81 17.22
C LEU A 71 39.27 -21.05 18.05
N LYS A 72 39.83 -22.21 17.67
CA LYS A 72 39.65 -23.48 18.38
C LYS A 72 40.77 -23.72 19.39
N ASP A 73 40.41 -24.26 20.54
CA ASP A 73 41.26 -24.42 21.72
C ASP A 73 42.50 -25.31 21.50
N ASP A 74 42.39 -26.30 20.63
CA ASP A 74 43.42 -27.27 20.24
C ASP A 74 44.51 -26.73 19.30
N GLN A 75 44.37 -25.48 18.82
CA GLN A 75 45.26 -24.90 17.81
C GLN A 75 46.04 -23.69 18.37
N THR A 76 47.20 -23.39 17.77
CA THR A 76 48.04 -22.25 18.18
C THR A 76 47.60 -20.95 17.52
N LEU A 77 47.88 -19.80 18.14
CA LEU A 77 47.53 -18.49 17.56
C LEU A 77 48.21 -18.25 16.20
N ALA A 78 49.46 -18.68 16.05
CA ALA A 78 50.21 -18.63 14.80
C ALA A 78 49.53 -19.40 13.65
N SER A 79 48.84 -20.52 13.94
CA SER A 79 48.15 -21.31 12.91
C SER A 79 46.98 -20.58 12.23
N TYR A 80 46.45 -19.52 12.85
CA TYR A 80 45.43 -18.64 12.28
C TYR A 80 46.02 -17.41 11.55
N GLY A 81 47.36 -17.31 11.45
CA GLY A 81 48.02 -16.13 10.88
C GLY A 81 47.82 -14.88 11.73
N LEU A 82 47.88 -15.04 13.06
CA LEU A 82 47.94 -13.94 14.02
C LEU A 82 49.38 -13.42 14.10
N GLU A 83 49.53 -12.10 14.25
CA GLU A 83 50.80 -11.39 14.34
C GLU A 83 50.65 -10.31 15.44
N SER A 84 51.70 -9.56 15.78
CA SER A 84 51.56 -8.45 16.74
C SER A 84 50.64 -7.36 16.22
N ASP A 85 49.99 -6.67 17.14
CA ASP A 85 49.06 -5.55 16.98
C ASP A 85 47.77 -5.90 16.20
N HIS A 86 47.55 -7.18 15.89
CA HIS A 86 46.30 -7.67 15.34
C HIS A 86 45.15 -7.66 16.37
N THR A 87 43.93 -7.39 15.87
CA THR A 87 42.71 -7.34 16.70
C THR A 87 41.91 -8.64 16.62
N ILE A 88 41.62 -9.25 17.76
CA ILE A 88 40.70 -10.39 17.94
C ILE A 88 39.39 -9.87 18.55
N HIS A 89 38.26 -10.37 18.05
CA HIS A 89 36.94 -10.06 18.59
C HIS A 89 36.52 -11.11 19.62
N LEU A 90 36.17 -10.67 20.84
CA LEU A 90 35.65 -11.53 21.90
C LEU A 90 34.13 -11.42 22.00
N VAL A 91 33.45 -12.58 21.92
CA VAL A 91 32.01 -12.73 22.09
C VAL A 91 31.74 -13.74 23.22
N ARG A 92 30.73 -13.47 24.05
CA ARG A 92 30.33 -14.38 25.13
C ARG A 92 29.50 -15.55 24.58
N GLY A 93 29.97 -16.77 24.79
CA GLY A 93 29.25 -18.02 24.50
C GLY A 93 28.37 -18.48 25.66
N ALA A 94 27.41 -19.35 25.37
CA ALA A 94 26.62 -20.05 26.39
C ALA A 94 27.49 -21.06 27.16
N ALA A 95 27.25 -21.19 28.47
CA ALA A 95 27.99 -22.12 29.32
C ALA A 95 27.66 -23.60 29.00
N PRO A 96 28.64 -24.51 29.07
CA PRO A 96 28.39 -25.94 28.89
C PRO A 96 27.61 -26.53 30.07
N SER A 97 26.59 -27.32 29.77
CA SER A 97 25.81 -28.08 30.77
C SER A 97 26.59 -29.30 31.24
N SER A 98 27.03 -29.32 32.50
CA SER A 98 27.75 -30.44 33.09
C SER A 98 26.81 -31.54 33.61
N ALA A 99 27.09 -32.78 33.21
CA ALA A 99 26.47 -33.97 33.77
C ALA A 99 27.56 -35.00 34.12
N ASN A 100 27.41 -35.61 35.31
CA ASN A 100 28.20 -36.72 35.87
C ASN A 100 29.70 -36.49 36.19
N ALA A 101 29.98 -36.27 37.49
CA ALA A 101 31.11 -36.90 38.18
C ALA A 101 30.74 -37.21 39.65
N ALA A 102 31.26 -38.30 40.18
CA ALA A 102 30.77 -39.02 41.34
C ALA A 102 30.97 -38.37 42.73
N ALA A 103 30.10 -38.82 43.64
CA ALA A 103 30.09 -38.75 45.10
C ALA A 103 31.44 -38.63 45.87
N SER A 104 31.37 -37.89 46.98
CA SER A 104 32.05 -38.25 48.23
C SER A 104 31.23 -37.79 49.46
N ASN A 105 31.20 -38.62 50.51
CA ASN A 105 30.40 -38.46 51.73
C ASN A 105 31.07 -37.57 52.80
N LEU A 106 30.30 -37.28 53.86
CA LEU A 106 30.69 -36.70 55.17
C LEU A 106 30.91 -35.17 55.15
N GLY A 107 30.36 -34.37 56.07
CA GLY A 107 29.42 -34.67 57.15
C GLY A 107 29.65 -33.77 58.37
N ALA A 108 28.70 -32.90 58.72
CA ALA A 108 28.70 -32.16 59.98
C ALA A 108 27.27 -31.72 60.39
N LEU A 109 26.82 -32.19 61.57
CA LEU A 109 25.62 -31.67 62.24
C LEU A 109 25.99 -30.38 63.01
N ARG A 110 25.06 -29.42 63.14
CA ARG A 110 24.33 -29.15 64.42
C ARG A 110 23.32 -27.99 64.33
N THR A 111 22.41 -28.02 65.29
CA THR A 111 21.14 -27.29 65.49
C THR A 111 21.24 -26.30 66.68
N PRO A 112 20.16 -25.66 67.21
CA PRO A 112 19.21 -24.70 66.62
C PRO A 112 18.94 -23.45 67.55
N ASN A 113 17.94 -22.61 67.21
CA ASN A 113 17.32 -21.50 68.00
C ASN A 113 18.25 -20.30 68.35
N GLU A 114 17.82 -19.03 68.48
CA GLU A 114 16.57 -18.25 68.30
C GLU A 114 16.98 -16.75 68.11
N GLY A 115 16.17 -15.76 67.70
CA GLY A 115 14.75 -15.64 67.34
C GLY A 115 14.37 -14.14 67.11
N SER A 116 13.13 -13.83 66.70
CA SER A 116 12.54 -12.45 66.49
C SER A 116 13.12 -11.59 65.33
N GLY A 117 12.35 -11.01 64.41
CA GLY A 117 10.89 -11.08 64.20
C GLY A 117 10.33 -10.22 63.04
N LEU A 118 9.06 -10.47 62.68
CA LEU A 118 8.07 -9.61 61.96
C LEU A 118 8.42 -8.93 60.61
N ALA A 119 7.90 -9.48 59.49
CA ALA A 119 6.88 -8.83 58.62
C ALA A 119 6.52 -9.66 57.35
N GLY A 120 5.24 -9.69 56.96
CA GLY A 120 4.81 -9.74 55.54
C GLY A 120 4.63 -11.09 54.81
N ALA A 121 3.40 -11.61 54.86
CA ALA A 121 2.71 -12.53 53.93
C ALA A 121 3.10 -12.50 52.42
N ALA A 122 2.87 -13.54 51.59
CA ALA A 122 2.41 -14.92 51.82
C ALA A 122 2.55 -15.82 50.56
N SER A 123 2.53 -17.16 50.77
CA SER A 123 1.96 -18.25 49.91
C SER A 123 2.24 -18.33 48.39
N GLY A 124 2.43 -19.51 47.79
CA GLY A 124 2.36 -20.89 48.31
C GLY A 124 2.52 -21.90 47.15
N GLY A 125 3.13 -23.05 47.41
CA GLY A 125 3.67 -23.94 46.37
C GLY A 125 2.74 -25.03 45.82
N SER A 126 3.29 -25.75 44.83
CA SER A 126 2.75 -26.92 44.11
C SER A 126 2.42 -28.13 44.99
N PRO A 127 1.78 -29.17 44.43
CA PRO A 127 2.42 -30.51 44.50
C PRO A 127 2.26 -31.43 43.27
N PHE A 128 3.31 -32.23 42.99
CA PHE A 128 3.31 -33.44 42.13
C PHE A 128 2.74 -34.67 42.89
N PRO A 129 2.17 -35.73 42.25
CA PRO A 129 2.89 -36.83 41.53
C PRO A 129 2.11 -37.38 40.28
N GLY A 130 2.49 -38.47 39.56
CA GLY A 130 3.71 -39.30 39.50
C GLY A 130 3.49 -40.81 39.20
N LEU A 131 4.49 -41.47 38.58
CA LEU A 131 4.72 -42.94 38.40
C LEU A 131 3.91 -43.80 37.38
N GLY A 132 4.65 -44.67 36.65
CA GLY A 132 4.21 -45.99 36.16
C GLY A 132 3.90 -46.16 34.65
N ILE A 133 4.34 -47.14 33.84
CA ILE A 133 5.49 -48.07 33.69
C ILE A 133 5.11 -49.12 32.59
N ASN A 134 6.06 -49.50 31.71
CA ASN A 134 6.11 -50.68 30.79
C ASN A 134 5.29 -50.78 29.46
N GLY A 135 5.96 -51.36 28.44
CA GLY A 135 5.43 -51.79 27.11
C GLY A 135 5.02 -53.28 27.07
N PRO A 136 5.24 -54.08 25.97
CA PRO A 136 6.23 -53.92 24.89
C PRO A 136 5.80 -54.35 23.44
N ASP A 137 6.78 -54.34 22.52
CA ASP A 137 7.01 -55.17 21.31
C ASP A 137 5.97 -55.38 20.17
N GLY A 138 6.46 -55.29 18.92
CA GLY A 138 5.76 -55.67 17.69
C GLY A 138 6.49 -55.30 16.39
N LEU A 139 7.51 -56.06 15.99
CA LEU A 139 8.33 -55.84 14.78
C LEU A 139 7.87 -56.68 13.56
N GLY A 140 7.89 -56.08 12.36
CA GLY A 140 7.83 -56.74 11.05
C GLY A 140 6.56 -56.42 10.22
N GLY A 141 6.63 -56.21 8.90
CA GLY A 141 7.80 -56.09 8.02
C GLY A 141 7.41 -55.84 6.55
N SER A 142 8.32 -55.20 5.78
CA SER A 142 8.40 -55.09 4.31
C SER A 142 7.14 -54.77 3.47
N GLY A 143 7.14 -53.59 2.84
CA GLY A 143 6.23 -53.21 1.75
C GLY A 143 6.65 -51.92 1.03
N LEU A 144 7.60 -52.02 0.09
CA LEU A 144 8.16 -50.88 -0.65
C LEU A 144 7.25 -50.50 -1.84
N SER A 145 6.43 -49.45 -1.72
CA SER A 145 5.80 -48.74 -2.85
C SER A 145 5.15 -47.43 -2.41
N GLY A 146 5.34 -46.34 -3.16
CA GLY A 146 4.55 -45.10 -3.04
C GLY A 146 5.13 -43.96 -2.20
N ILE A 147 6.28 -43.38 -2.60
CA ILE A 147 6.64 -42.03 -2.16
C ILE A 147 5.89 -41.03 -3.05
N GLY A 148 4.78 -40.49 -2.55
CA GLY A 148 4.17 -39.29 -3.11
C GLY A 148 4.96 -38.06 -2.68
N LEU A 149 5.43 -37.25 -3.64
CA LEU A 149 6.01 -35.95 -3.36
C LEU A 149 4.89 -34.89 -3.27
N PRO A 150 4.85 -34.06 -2.21
CA PRO A 150 3.89 -32.96 -2.11
C PRO A 150 4.22 -31.80 -3.07
N GLU A 151 3.24 -30.94 -3.32
CA GLU A 151 3.30 -29.88 -4.34
C GLU A 151 4.47 -28.91 -4.18
N LEU A 152 5.16 -28.67 -5.30
CA LEU A 152 6.33 -27.80 -5.42
C LEU A 152 6.10 -26.37 -4.90
N HIS A 153 4.86 -25.87 -4.99
CA HIS A 153 4.49 -24.51 -4.58
C HIS A 153 4.47 -24.31 -3.06
N GLN A 154 4.23 -25.38 -2.28
CA GLN A 154 4.16 -25.33 -0.81
C GLN A 154 5.56 -25.41 -0.19
N VAL A 155 6.46 -26.19 -0.79
CA VAL A 155 7.89 -26.27 -0.43
C VAL A 155 8.58 -24.90 -0.56
N GLN A 156 8.23 -24.12 -1.59
CA GLN A 156 8.82 -22.81 -1.83
C GLN A 156 8.42 -21.73 -0.78
N GLN A 157 7.23 -21.84 -0.17
CA GLN A 157 6.83 -21.00 0.95
C GLN A 157 7.45 -21.44 2.29
N GLN A 158 7.69 -22.73 2.51
CA GLN A 158 8.39 -23.19 3.72
C GLN A 158 9.89 -22.85 3.70
N LEU A 159 10.54 -22.89 2.53
CA LEU A 159 11.95 -22.52 2.37
C LEU A 159 12.25 -21.05 2.72
N THR A 160 11.28 -20.14 2.55
CA THR A 160 11.44 -18.72 2.91
C THR A 160 11.25 -18.43 4.40
N GLN A 161 10.61 -19.32 5.16
CA GLN A 161 10.38 -19.14 6.60
C GLN A 161 11.35 -19.93 7.50
N ASN A 162 11.94 -21.03 7.01
CA ASN A 162 12.83 -21.89 7.81
C ASN A 162 14.13 -22.24 7.06
N PRO A 163 15.26 -21.55 7.34
CA PRO A 163 16.54 -21.80 6.66
C PRO A 163 17.16 -23.18 6.98
N ASN A 164 16.61 -23.91 7.96
CA ASN A 164 17.04 -25.27 8.29
C ASN A 164 16.37 -26.35 7.41
N ILE A 165 15.18 -26.10 6.85
CA ILE A 165 14.47 -27.07 5.99
C ILE A 165 15.27 -27.35 4.71
N MET A 166 15.95 -26.34 4.15
CA MET A 166 16.81 -26.53 2.97
C MET A 166 17.99 -27.49 3.25
N ARG A 167 18.52 -27.46 4.48
CA ARG A 167 19.58 -28.38 4.96
C ARG A 167 19.02 -29.78 5.20
N GLU A 168 17.76 -29.91 5.61
CA GLU A 168 17.06 -31.17 5.82
C GLU A 168 16.73 -31.87 4.48
N ILE A 169 16.23 -31.11 3.49
CA ILE A 169 15.98 -31.58 2.12
C ILE A 169 17.29 -32.04 1.44
N MET A 170 18.37 -31.26 1.50
CA MET A 170 19.68 -31.67 0.96
C MET A 170 20.32 -32.86 1.72
N ASN A 171 19.80 -33.22 2.90
CA ASN A 171 20.21 -34.39 3.65
C ASN A 171 19.33 -35.63 3.41
N MET A 172 18.29 -35.55 2.58
CA MET A 172 17.49 -36.72 2.20
C MET A 172 18.34 -37.68 1.33
N PRO A 173 18.35 -39.01 1.61
CA PRO A 173 19.20 -39.96 0.90
C PRO A 173 19.01 -39.98 -0.63
N ALA A 174 17.78 -39.76 -1.11
CA ALA A 174 17.48 -39.69 -2.54
C ALA A 174 18.14 -38.48 -3.22
N ILE A 175 18.11 -37.30 -2.57
CA ILE A 175 18.73 -36.08 -3.09
C ILE A 175 20.26 -36.16 -2.96
N GLN A 176 20.79 -36.78 -1.90
CA GLN A 176 22.23 -37.04 -1.81
C GLN A 176 22.72 -37.97 -2.93
N ASN A 177 21.99 -39.04 -3.26
CA ASN A 177 22.35 -39.93 -4.38
C ASN A 177 22.27 -39.24 -5.75
N LEU A 178 21.34 -38.29 -5.92
CA LEU A 178 21.25 -37.44 -7.11
C LEU A 178 22.44 -36.48 -7.22
N MET A 179 22.80 -35.78 -6.13
CA MET A 179 23.90 -34.82 -6.09
C MET A 179 25.29 -35.48 -6.16
N ASN A 180 25.42 -36.74 -5.74
CA ASN A 180 26.65 -37.50 -5.83
C ASN A 180 26.92 -38.10 -7.24
N ASN A 181 25.94 -38.05 -8.17
CA ASN A 181 26.06 -38.55 -9.55
C ASN A 181 25.88 -37.42 -10.58
N PRO A 182 26.94 -36.67 -10.95
CA PRO A 182 26.84 -35.52 -11.84
C PRO A 182 26.30 -35.88 -13.24
N GLU A 183 26.61 -37.07 -13.76
CA GLU A 183 26.07 -37.54 -15.05
C GLU A 183 24.55 -37.78 -15.02
N LEU A 184 24.00 -38.22 -13.88
CA LEU A 184 22.56 -38.46 -13.75
C LEU A 184 21.80 -37.13 -13.66
N MET A 185 22.37 -36.14 -12.96
CA MET A 185 21.86 -34.76 -12.96
C MET A 185 21.98 -34.09 -14.34
N ARG A 186 23.11 -34.25 -15.04
CA ARG A 186 23.30 -33.76 -16.42
C ARG A 186 22.29 -34.36 -17.39
N ASN A 187 22.03 -35.66 -17.29
CA ASN A 187 21.02 -36.32 -18.12
C ASN A 187 19.60 -35.80 -17.83
N ILE A 188 19.25 -35.54 -16.57
CA ILE A 188 17.96 -34.90 -16.22
C ILE A 188 17.89 -33.47 -16.80
N ILE A 189 18.95 -32.68 -16.64
CA ILE A 189 19.05 -31.32 -17.18
C ILE A 189 18.89 -31.31 -18.72
N MET A 190 19.58 -32.21 -19.43
CA MET A 190 19.49 -32.33 -20.89
C MET A 190 18.24 -33.05 -21.40
N SER A 191 17.50 -33.74 -20.53
CA SER A 191 16.19 -34.31 -20.87
C SER A 191 15.07 -33.27 -20.93
N ASN A 192 15.27 -32.10 -20.32
CA ASN A 192 14.32 -30.98 -20.40
C ASN A 192 14.61 -30.12 -21.67
N PRO A 193 13.66 -30.02 -22.62
CA PRO A 193 13.88 -29.28 -23.87
C PRO A 193 14.18 -27.79 -23.68
N GLN A 194 13.55 -27.14 -22.69
CA GLN A 194 13.73 -25.70 -22.43
C GLN A 194 15.11 -25.40 -21.83
N MET A 195 15.63 -26.30 -21.00
CA MET A 195 17.00 -26.20 -20.48
C MET A 195 18.05 -26.33 -21.59
N ARG A 196 17.84 -27.21 -22.57
CA ARG A 196 18.73 -27.28 -23.75
C ARG A 196 18.81 -25.96 -24.51
N GLU A 197 17.67 -25.30 -24.76
CA GLU A 197 17.65 -24.03 -25.47
C GLU A 197 18.36 -22.90 -24.69
N ILE A 198 18.28 -22.91 -23.35
CA ILE A 198 19.02 -21.98 -22.49
C ILE A 198 20.53 -22.27 -22.53
N ILE A 199 20.93 -23.55 -22.58
CA ILE A 199 22.33 -23.99 -22.67
C ILE A 199 22.94 -23.59 -24.03
N ASP A 200 22.24 -23.83 -25.13
CA ASP A 200 22.72 -23.47 -26.48
C ASP A 200 22.84 -21.95 -26.68
N ARG A 201 22.02 -21.16 -25.98
CA ARG A 201 22.07 -19.69 -25.99
C ARG A 201 23.10 -19.11 -25.02
N ASN A 202 23.70 -19.90 -24.12
CA ASN A 202 24.59 -19.40 -23.07
C ASN A 202 25.86 -20.29 -22.93
N PRO A 203 26.92 -20.02 -23.72
CA PRO A 203 28.05 -20.95 -23.90
C PRO A 203 28.87 -21.20 -22.63
N ASP A 204 28.90 -20.26 -21.68
CA ASP A 204 29.57 -20.46 -20.39
C ASP A 204 28.82 -21.49 -19.52
N LEU A 205 27.48 -21.47 -19.58
CA LEU A 205 26.60 -22.43 -18.92
C LEU A 205 26.72 -23.81 -19.56
N ALA A 206 26.87 -23.87 -20.90
CA ALA A 206 27.24 -25.08 -21.61
C ALA A 206 28.61 -25.61 -21.18
N HIS A 207 29.62 -24.76 -21.01
CA HIS A 207 30.95 -25.18 -20.55
C HIS A 207 30.91 -25.77 -19.14
N ILE A 208 30.17 -25.15 -18.20
CA ILE A 208 30.02 -25.64 -16.82
C ILE A 208 29.29 -26.99 -16.77
N LEU A 209 28.28 -27.20 -17.63
CA LEU A 209 27.51 -28.46 -17.67
C LEU A 209 28.18 -29.57 -18.49
N ASN A 210 29.10 -29.21 -19.39
CA ASN A 210 29.86 -30.17 -20.20
C ASN A 210 31.18 -30.60 -19.55
N ASP A 211 31.73 -29.82 -18.61
CA ASP A 211 32.91 -30.16 -17.81
C ASP A 211 32.51 -30.78 -16.45
N PRO A 212 32.71 -32.10 -16.23
CA PRO A 212 32.32 -32.76 -15.00
C PRO A 212 33.04 -32.23 -13.74
N SER A 213 34.22 -31.64 -13.90
CA SER A 213 34.99 -31.09 -12.78
C SER A 213 34.42 -29.76 -12.31
N THR A 214 34.05 -28.90 -13.26
CA THR A 214 33.42 -27.59 -12.97
C THR A 214 32.03 -27.79 -12.38
N LEU A 215 31.20 -28.67 -12.98
CA LEU A 215 29.85 -29.00 -12.48
C LEU A 215 29.90 -29.49 -11.02
N ARG A 216 30.87 -30.37 -10.70
CA ARG A 216 31.09 -30.87 -9.34
C ARG A 216 31.51 -29.76 -8.37
N GLN A 217 32.42 -28.88 -8.78
CA GLN A 217 32.84 -27.74 -7.96
C GLN A 217 31.67 -26.78 -7.68
N THR A 218 30.79 -26.54 -8.67
CA THR A 218 29.58 -25.72 -8.49
C THR A 218 28.58 -26.37 -7.54
N LEU A 219 28.38 -27.69 -7.62
CA LEU A 219 27.54 -28.44 -6.68
C LEU A 219 28.13 -28.49 -5.26
N GLU A 220 29.44 -28.62 -5.11
CA GLU A 220 30.13 -28.55 -3.82
C GLU A 220 30.05 -27.15 -3.21
N ALA A 221 30.08 -26.08 -4.04
CA ALA A 221 29.82 -24.72 -3.58
C ALA A 221 28.36 -24.50 -3.13
N ALA A 222 27.38 -25.05 -3.85
CA ALA A 222 25.97 -25.04 -3.43
C ALA A 222 25.75 -25.81 -2.11
N ARG A 223 26.57 -26.84 -1.84
CA ARG A 223 26.59 -27.61 -0.59
C ARG A 223 27.09 -26.79 0.62
N ASN A 224 27.76 -25.66 0.40
CA ASN A 224 28.29 -24.80 1.45
C ASN A 224 27.56 -23.43 1.50
N PRO A 225 26.54 -23.28 2.37
CA PRO A 225 25.73 -22.05 2.45
C PRO A 225 26.47 -20.84 3.03
N GLU A 226 27.69 -20.99 3.55
CA GLU A 226 28.55 -19.85 3.90
C GLU A 226 29.32 -19.35 2.67
N LEU A 227 29.84 -20.26 1.84
CA LEU A 227 30.50 -19.91 0.58
C LEU A 227 29.53 -19.21 -0.38
N MET A 228 28.27 -19.66 -0.47
CA MET A 228 27.26 -18.98 -1.30
C MET A 228 26.97 -17.54 -0.81
N ARG A 229 26.94 -17.29 0.51
CA ARG A 229 26.81 -15.93 1.07
C ARG A 229 28.05 -15.08 0.84
N GLU A 230 29.24 -15.70 0.84
CA GLU A 230 30.51 -15.01 0.57
C GLU A 230 30.65 -14.66 -0.92
N ILE A 231 30.19 -15.54 -1.82
CA ILE A 231 30.03 -15.25 -3.25
C ILE A 231 29.07 -14.07 -3.44
N MET A 232 27.84 -14.12 -2.90
CA MET A 232 26.89 -12.99 -3.02
C MET A 232 27.48 -11.68 -2.48
N ARG A 233 28.16 -11.69 -1.32
CA ARG A 233 28.82 -10.50 -0.77
C ARG A 233 29.98 -9.98 -1.62
N ASN A 234 30.69 -10.85 -2.34
CA ASN A 234 31.71 -10.43 -3.30
C ASN A 234 31.08 -9.93 -4.61
N THR A 235 29.97 -10.50 -5.05
CA THR A 235 29.18 -9.98 -6.18
C THR A 235 28.60 -8.60 -5.88
N ASP A 236 28.03 -8.38 -4.69
CA ASP A 236 27.54 -7.08 -4.23
C ASP A 236 28.67 -6.03 -4.14
N ARG A 237 29.86 -6.43 -3.65
CA ARG A 237 31.04 -5.55 -3.64
C ARG A 237 31.55 -5.24 -5.04
N ALA A 238 31.51 -6.21 -5.96
CA ALA A 238 31.84 -5.98 -7.35
C ALA A 238 30.85 -5.02 -8.01
N MET A 239 29.54 -5.21 -7.80
CA MET A 239 28.49 -4.30 -8.28
C MET A 239 28.66 -2.88 -7.73
N SER A 240 28.90 -2.72 -6.43
CA SER A 240 29.14 -1.41 -5.81
C SER A 240 30.39 -0.71 -6.38
N ASN A 241 31.46 -1.46 -6.69
CA ASN A 241 32.63 -0.90 -7.37
C ASN A 241 32.32 -0.52 -8.83
N ILE A 242 31.46 -1.28 -9.52
CA ILE A 242 31.01 -0.97 -10.89
C ILE A 242 30.14 0.30 -10.90
N GLU A 243 29.20 0.45 -9.97
CA GLU A 243 28.39 1.68 -9.81
C GLU A 243 29.25 2.93 -9.54
N SER A 244 30.42 2.77 -8.92
CA SER A 244 31.38 3.86 -8.67
C SER A 244 32.26 4.23 -9.89
N SER A 245 32.21 3.45 -10.98
CA SER A 245 33.00 3.64 -12.19
C SER A 245 32.26 4.49 -13.23
N PRO A 246 32.90 5.47 -13.90
CA PRO A 246 32.29 6.25 -14.99
C PRO A 246 31.76 5.42 -16.18
N GLU A 247 32.28 4.20 -16.37
CA GLU A 247 31.85 3.27 -17.42
C GLU A 247 30.81 2.24 -16.93
N GLY A 248 30.57 2.19 -15.62
CA GLY A 248 29.72 1.19 -14.97
C GLY A 248 28.28 1.16 -15.47
N PHE A 249 27.72 2.31 -15.86
CA PHE A 249 26.37 2.40 -16.40
C PHE A 249 26.17 1.56 -17.68
N ASN A 250 27.19 1.48 -18.55
CA ASN A 250 27.12 0.65 -19.76
C ASN A 250 27.28 -0.84 -19.44
N MET A 251 28.00 -1.20 -18.38
CA MET A 251 28.17 -2.59 -17.97
C MET A 251 26.95 -3.13 -17.21
N LEU A 252 26.33 -2.30 -16.35
CA LEU A 252 25.06 -2.59 -15.70
C LEU A 252 23.93 -2.73 -16.72
N ARG A 253 23.88 -1.85 -17.74
CA ARG A 253 22.95 -1.99 -18.85
C ARG A 253 23.10 -3.32 -19.59
N ARG A 254 24.33 -3.75 -19.88
CA ARG A 254 24.59 -5.08 -20.47
C ARG A 254 24.14 -6.22 -19.55
N MET A 255 24.39 -6.16 -18.24
CA MET A 255 23.89 -7.19 -17.32
C MET A 255 22.35 -7.26 -17.30
N TYR A 256 21.69 -6.11 -17.35
CA TYR A 256 20.23 -6.04 -17.39
C TYR A 256 19.67 -6.66 -18.69
N GLU A 257 20.17 -6.25 -19.85
CA GLU A 257 19.75 -6.73 -21.18
C GLU A 257 20.14 -8.21 -21.44
N THR A 258 21.27 -8.70 -20.90
CA THR A 258 21.80 -10.05 -21.24
C THR A 258 21.43 -11.14 -20.22
N VAL A 259 21.15 -10.79 -18.96
CA VAL A 259 20.93 -11.78 -17.88
C VAL A 259 19.57 -11.60 -17.21
N GLN A 260 19.21 -10.37 -16.85
CA GLN A 260 18.01 -10.12 -16.05
C GLN A 260 16.72 -10.12 -16.89
N GLU A 261 16.74 -9.49 -18.06
CA GLU A 261 15.58 -9.44 -18.96
C GLU A 261 15.19 -10.82 -19.52
N PRO A 262 16.11 -11.71 -19.95
CA PRO A 262 15.74 -13.08 -20.35
C PRO A 262 15.19 -13.93 -19.20
N PHE A 263 15.67 -13.73 -17.96
CA PHE A 263 15.18 -14.46 -16.79
C PHE A 263 13.79 -13.97 -16.36
N LEU A 264 13.51 -12.67 -16.46
CA LEU A 264 12.18 -12.09 -16.28
C LEU A 264 11.21 -12.58 -17.37
N ASN A 265 11.63 -12.61 -18.63
CA ASN A 265 10.80 -13.13 -19.72
C ASN A 265 10.55 -14.64 -19.63
N ALA A 266 11.51 -15.44 -19.15
CA ALA A 266 11.32 -16.87 -18.90
C ALA A 266 10.36 -17.16 -17.74
N THR A 267 10.33 -16.30 -16.72
CA THR A 267 9.42 -16.44 -15.57
C THR A 267 8.02 -15.87 -15.84
N THR A 268 7.86 -14.94 -16.77
CA THR A 268 6.53 -14.43 -17.20
C THR A 268 5.89 -15.25 -18.32
N MET A 269 6.65 -16.07 -19.06
CA MET A 269 6.12 -16.96 -20.11
C MET A 269 5.56 -18.30 -19.60
N ALA A 270 5.50 -18.51 -18.28
CA ALA A 270 4.92 -19.71 -17.66
C ALA A 270 3.37 -19.84 -17.81
N GLY A 271 2.75 -19.03 -18.68
CA GLY A 271 1.31 -18.90 -18.84
C GLY A 271 0.82 -18.68 -20.27
N ASN A 272 1.59 -19.05 -21.31
CA ASN A 272 1.01 -19.13 -22.66
C ASN A 272 1.75 -20.12 -23.58
N ASN A 273 1.07 -21.19 -24.00
CA ASN A 273 1.60 -22.17 -24.95
C ASN A 273 0.68 -22.21 -26.18
N GLY A 274 0.92 -21.31 -27.13
CA GLY A 274 0.16 -21.17 -28.37
C GLY A 274 1.09 -20.88 -29.54
N MET A 275 1.20 -21.84 -30.46
CA MET A 275 2.19 -21.84 -31.54
C MET A 275 1.93 -20.72 -32.57
N GLY A 276 2.95 -19.92 -32.93
CA GLY A 276 2.77 -18.83 -33.91
C GLY A 276 4.04 -18.05 -34.26
N SER A 277 4.98 -18.66 -34.98
CA SER A 277 6.12 -17.96 -35.57
C SER A 277 5.69 -17.00 -36.69
N ASN A 278 6.29 -15.80 -36.79
CA ASN A 278 6.25 -15.00 -38.02
C ASN A 278 7.47 -14.07 -38.17
N PRO A 279 7.89 -13.70 -39.41
CA PRO A 279 9.29 -13.78 -39.77
C PRO A 279 9.75 -12.49 -40.49
N PHE A 280 9.85 -11.37 -39.76
CA PHE A 280 10.19 -10.06 -40.34
C PHE A 280 11.41 -9.37 -39.71
N ALA A 281 12.16 -10.08 -38.85
CA ALA A 281 13.41 -9.58 -38.25
C ALA A 281 14.63 -9.57 -39.22
N ALA A 282 14.43 -9.85 -40.51
CA ALA A 282 15.49 -10.00 -41.52
C ALA A 282 15.64 -8.79 -42.46
N LEU A 283 14.97 -7.66 -42.19
CA LEU A 283 14.99 -6.50 -43.09
C LEU A 283 14.90 -5.14 -42.36
N LEU A 284 15.93 -4.77 -41.58
CA LEU A 284 16.34 -3.36 -41.40
C LEU A 284 17.65 -3.25 -40.60
N GLY A 285 18.77 -3.45 -41.31
CA GLY A 285 20.11 -3.13 -40.82
C GLY A 285 20.70 -1.90 -41.50
N ASN A 286 20.84 -0.81 -40.73
CA ASN A 286 21.89 0.23 -40.88
C ASN A 286 21.79 1.29 -42.02
N ARG A 287 22.42 2.45 -41.78
CA ARG A 287 22.47 3.73 -42.57
C ARG A 287 21.19 4.59 -42.50
N GLY A 288 21.22 5.93 -42.49
CA GLY A 288 22.36 6.86 -42.38
C GLY A 288 22.11 8.25 -43.04
N ALA A 289 21.92 9.29 -42.22
CA ALA A 289 22.15 10.73 -42.48
C ALA A 289 21.27 11.58 -43.46
N THR A 290 21.22 12.89 -43.12
CA THR A 290 21.07 14.13 -43.95
C THR A 290 19.72 14.62 -44.55
N HIS A 291 19.16 15.66 -43.91
CA HIS A 291 18.91 17.06 -44.39
C HIS A 291 17.90 17.49 -45.50
N ASN A 292 17.36 18.70 -45.27
CA ASN A 292 16.63 19.68 -46.13
C ASN A 292 15.09 19.51 -46.24
N ILE A 293 14.23 20.49 -45.92
CA ILE A 293 14.08 21.94 -46.24
C ILE A 293 13.36 22.19 -47.58
N ASP A 294 12.07 22.56 -47.52
CA ASP A 294 11.42 23.80 -48.05
C ASP A 294 9.87 23.69 -47.89
N ARG A 295 9.17 24.64 -47.26
CA ARG A 295 8.60 25.94 -47.71
C ARG A 295 7.25 25.88 -48.47
N SER A 296 6.32 26.69 -47.95
CA SER A 296 4.91 26.99 -48.33
C SER A 296 4.78 27.75 -49.69
N PRO A 297 3.59 28.21 -50.22
CA PRO A 297 2.41 28.77 -49.50
C PRO A 297 0.96 28.73 -50.12
N ASN A 298 -0.08 28.69 -49.25
CA ASN A 298 -1.43 29.35 -49.36
C ASN A 298 -2.36 29.08 -50.60
N PRO A 299 -3.62 29.61 -50.69
CA PRO A 299 -4.35 30.53 -49.80
C PRO A 299 -5.80 30.17 -49.35
N SER A 300 -6.25 30.91 -48.34
CA SER A 300 -7.61 31.25 -47.86
C SER A 300 -8.88 30.89 -48.65
N THR A 301 -9.95 30.58 -47.89
CA THR A 301 -11.27 31.23 -48.07
C THR A 301 -11.94 31.56 -46.72
N THR A 302 -12.55 32.73 -46.64
CA THR A 302 -13.28 33.27 -45.49
C THR A 302 -14.80 33.09 -45.65
N GLY A 303 -15.51 32.82 -44.55
CA GLY A 303 -16.97 32.92 -44.46
C GLY A 303 -17.37 33.43 -43.08
N SER A 304 -18.27 34.41 -43.02
CA SER A 304 -18.66 35.16 -41.82
C SER A 304 -20.18 35.25 -41.68
N GLU A 305 -20.65 35.63 -40.48
CA GLU A 305 -22.06 35.90 -40.10
C GLU A 305 -22.96 34.65 -39.90
N SER A 306 -23.94 34.62 -38.99
CA SER A 306 -24.24 35.49 -37.83
C SER A 306 -25.14 34.74 -36.80
N ALA A 307 -25.47 35.41 -35.68
CA ALA A 307 -26.05 34.83 -34.45
C ALA A 307 -27.45 34.19 -34.55
N THR A 308 -27.74 33.21 -33.66
CA THR A 308 -28.75 33.29 -32.57
C THR A 308 -28.94 31.94 -31.83
N GLY A 309 -29.36 31.99 -30.56
CA GLY A 309 -30.04 30.87 -29.89
C GLY A 309 -29.24 30.01 -28.89
N SER A 310 -29.11 30.47 -27.65
CA SER A 310 -28.68 29.62 -26.52
C SER A 310 -29.85 28.78 -25.97
N PRO A 311 -29.65 27.50 -25.64
CA PRO A 311 -30.38 26.81 -24.57
C PRO A 311 -29.62 26.98 -23.24
N ALA A 312 -30.34 27.16 -22.13
CA ALA A 312 -29.74 27.26 -20.80
C ALA A 312 -28.99 25.96 -20.41
N PRO A 313 -27.85 26.04 -19.71
CA PRO A 313 -27.14 24.85 -19.24
C PRO A 313 -27.97 24.12 -18.18
N ASN A 314 -28.09 22.81 -18.36
CA ASN A 314 -28.89 21.92 -17.52
C ASN A 314 -28.47 22.01 -16.03
N THR A 315 -29.36 22.52 -15.19
CA THR A 315 -29.13 22.74 -13.74
C THR A 315 -29.31 21.48 -12.90
N ASN A 316 -29.66 20.34 -13.50
CA ASN A 316 -29.92 19.11 -12.74
C ASN A 316 -28.69 18.70 -11.91
N PRO A 317 -28.84 18.53 -10.57
CA PRO A 317 -27.79 17.99 -9.74
C PRO A 317 -27.49 16.55 -10.13
N LEU A 318 -26.26 16.08 -9.88
CA LEU A 318 -25.99 14.65 -9.92
C LEU A 318 -26.85 13.95 -8.85
N PRO A 319 -27.37 12.74 -9.12
CA PRO A 319 -28.06 11.95 -8.10
C PRO A 319 -27.19 11.84 -6.85
N ASN A 320 -27.78 12.02 -5.66
CA ASN A 320 -27.05 11.93 -4.39
C ASN A 320 -26.39 10.54 -4.26
N PRO A 321 -25.06 10.42 -4.34
CA PRO A 321 -24.40 9.11 -4.34
C PRO A 321 -24.46 8.41 -2.97
N TRP A 322 -25.00 9.09 -1.95
CA TRP A 322 -25.10 8.60 -0.58
C TRP A 322 -26.49 8.04 -0.22
N SER A 323 -27.47 8.10 -1.14
CA SER A 323 -28.80 7.54 -0.93
C SER A 323 -28.82 6.04 -1.18
N THR A 324 -28.89 5.25 -0.12
CA THR A 324 -29.28 3.84 -0.17
C THR A 324 -30.80 3.73 -0.21
N ASN A 325 -31.37 3.32 -1.34
CA ASN A 325 -32.80 2.99 -1.42
C ASN A 325 -33.08 1.69 -0.64
N ALA A 326 -33.38 1.83 0.64
CA ALA A 326 -34.03 0.80 1.46
C ALA A 326 -35.39 1.36 1.88
N GLY A 327 -36.47 0.73 1.42
CA GLY A 327 -37.82 1.25 1.63
C GLY A 327 -38.32 1.03 3.06
N SER A 328 -38.79 2.10 3.70
CA SER A 328 -39.78 2.02 4.78
C SER A 328 -40.77 3.17 4.63
N GLY A 329 -42.04 2.83 4.42
CA GLY A 329 -43.11 3.82 4.29
C GLY A 329 -43.65 4.22 5.66
N GLN A 330 -43.74 5.52 5.91
CA GLN A 330 -44.74 6.07 6.85
C GLN A 330 -45.48 7.20 6.14
N ALA A 331 -46.78 6.97 5.92
CA ALA A 331 -47.70 7.97 5.40
C ALA A 331 -48.46 8.62 6.55
N VAL A 332 -48.50 9.95 6.60
CA VAL A 332 -49.57 10.70 7.26
C VAL A 332 -49.97 11.89 6.37
N ASN A 333 -51.14 11.74 5.75
CA ASN A 333 -52.20 12.73 5.46
C ASN A 333 -51.99 14.20 5.93
N SER A 334 -52.54 15.24 5.29
CA SER A 334 -53.31 15.37 4.04
C SER A 334 -53.76 16.84 3.87
N SER A 335 -53.89 17.34 2.65
CA SER A 335 -55.04 18.18 2.25
C SER A 335 -55.13 18.31 0.72
N SER A 336 -56.34 18.53 0.23
CA SER A 336 -56.74 18.29 -1.17
C SER A 336 -57.42 19.49 -1.80
N THR A 337 -57.24 19.66 -3.11
CA THR A 337 -58.31 20.04 -4.04
C THR A 337 -57.95 19.58 -5.46
N ALA A 338 -58.96 19.19 -6.25
CA ALA A 338 -58.80 18.53 -7.54
C ALA A 338 -59.49 19.31 -8.68
N ALA A 339 -58.96 19.19 -9.91
CA ALA A 339 -59.69 19.48 -11.15
C ALA A 339 -59.06 18.81 -12.39
N SER A 340 -59.54 17.61 -12.69
CA SER A 340 -59.80 17.02 -14.03
C SER A 340 -59.13 17.52 -15.34
N ASN A 341 -58.69 16.51 -16.12
CA ASN A 341 -58.94 16.28 -17.56
C ASN A 341 -57.93 16.68 -18.67
N ALA A 342 -57.54 15.62 -19.40
CA ALA A 342 -57.53 15.47 -20.87
C ALA A 342 -56.30 15.89 -21.71
N ARG A 343 -55.49 14.86 -22.03
CA ARG A 343 -55.19 14.32 -23.38
C ARG A 343 -54.64 15.28 -24.47
N ALA A 344 -53.41 15.01 -24.89
CA ALA A 344 -52.75 15.65 -26.03
C ALA A 344 -53.27 15.16 -27.41
N PRO A 345 -53.28 16.01 -28.46
CA PRO A 345 -53.46 15.65 -29.86
C PRO A 345 -52.10 15.52 -30.61
N GLY A 346 -52.12 14.96 -31.83
CA GLY A 346 -51.00 14.92 -32.78
C GLY A 346 -51.44 15.24 -34.22
N ILE A 347 -50.74 14.68 -35.25
CA ILE A 347 -50.98 14.80 -36.72
C ILE A 347 -50.41 16.12 -37.31
N ALA A 348 -49.75 16.24 -38.49
CA ALA A 348 -49.28 15.41 -39.62
C ALA A 348 -48.02 16.10 -40.26
N GLY A 349 -47.29 15.64 -41.29
CA GLY A 349 -47.33 14.45 -42.17
C GLY A 349 -46.49 14.67 -43.46
N LEU A 350 -46.48 13.70 -44.40
CA LEU A 350 -45.65 13.54 -45.63
C LEU A 350 -44.24 12.92 -45.42
N GLY A 351 -43.82 11.85 -46.11
CA GLY A 351 -44.58 10.91 -46.97
C GLY A 351 -43.74 10.26 -48.08
N GLY A 352 -43.72 8.92 -48.13
CA GLY A 352 -43.39 8.14 -49.33
C GLY A 352 -42.03 7.43 -49.39
N LEU A 353 -42.01 6.14 -49.04
CA LEU A 353 -41.59 5.04 -49.94
C LEU A 353 -42.06 3.68 -49.37
N ASP A 354 -42.90 3.01 -50.16
CA ASP A 354 -43.51 1.66 -50.04
C ASP A 354 -42.48 0.50 -49.91
N LEU A 355 -42.77 -0.76 -49.50
CA LEU A 355 -43.95 -1.50 -48.97
C LEU A 355 -43.42 -2.82 -48.27
N PRO A 356 -44.21 -3.82 -47.81
CA PRO A 356 -43.94 -4.55 -46.56
C PRO A 356 -43.64 -6.06 -46.72
N ASP A 357 -43.36 -6.74 -45.60
CA ASP A 357 -44.09 -7.94 -45.13
C ASP A 357 -43.39 -8.58 -43.91
N LEU A 358 -43.78 -8.17 -42.70
CA LEU A 358 -43.34 -8.82 -41.45
C LEU A 358 -44.48 -8.97 -40.41
N GLU A 359 -45.72 -9.12 -40.88
CA GLU A 359 -46.89 -9.37 -40.02
C GLU A 359 -47.64 -10.66 -40.38
N GLN A 360 -47.01 -11.54 -41.19
CA GLN A 360 -47.59 -12.82 -41.61
C GLN A 360 -46.65 -14.03 -41.43
N MET A 361 -45.66 -13.92 -40.52
CA MET A 361 -44.72 -15.00 -40.19
C MET A 361 -44.77 -15.45 -38.71
N VAL A 362 -45.91 -15.24 -38.04
CA VAL A 362 -46.22 -15.79 -36.70
C VAL A 362 -47.48 -16.66 -36.78
N SER A 363 -47.42 -17.77 -37.53
CA SER A 363 -48.19 -19.02 -37.33
C SER A 363 -48.06 -19.95 -38.54
N GLY A 364 -47.11 -20.88 -38.49
CA GLY A 364 -47.04 -21.95 -39.49
C GLY A 364 -45.80 -22.83 -39.37
N VAL A 365 -46.03 -24.11 -39.00
CA VAL A 365 -45.29 -25.29 -39.49
C VAL A 365 -43.77 -25.26 -39.22
N GLN A 366 -43.26 -25.81 -38.11
CA GLN A 366 -42.94 -27.25 -37.93
C GLN A 366 -42.27 -27.92 -39.15
N ASP A 367 -41.27 -28.76 -38.89
CA ASP A 367 -40.46 -29.52 -39.86
C ASP A 367 -39.46 -28.73 -40.74
N SER A 368 -38.20 -29.17 -40.66
CA SER A 368 -37.18 -28.91 -41.68
C SER A 368 -36.54 -30.23 -42.11
N PRO A 369 -36.95 -30.81 -43.26
CA PRO A 369 -36.40 -32.08 -43.74
C PRO A 369 -34.98 -31.96 -44.34
N LEU A 370 -34.36 -30.78 -44.32
CA LEU A 370 -33.04 -30.52 -44.90
C LEU A 370 -31.91 -31.38 -44.28
N LEU A 371 -32.00 -31.73 -43.00
CA LEU A 371 -30.99 -32.58 -42.35
C LEU A 371 -31.00 -34.03 -42.88
N SER A 372 -32.16 -34.53 -43.32
CA SER A 372 -32.30 -35.88 -43.87
C SER A 372 -31.65 -36.03 -45.25
N GLN A 373 -31.57 -34.94 -46.01
CA GLN A 373 -31.08 -34.92 -47.39
C GLN A 373 -29.54 -34.78 -47.46
N VAL A 374 -28.92 -34.17 -46.43
CA VAL A 374 -27.45 -34.12 -46.27
C VAL A 374 -26.89 -35.52 -45.95
N MET A 375 -27.58 -36.30 -45.12
CA MET A 375 -27.16 -37.65 -44.69
C MET A 375 -27.26 -38.72 -45.80
N GLN A 376 -27.99 -38.45 -46.90
CA GLN A 376 -28.10 -39.37 -48.03
C GLN A 376 -26.98 -39.19 -49.08
N ASN A 377 -26.06 -38.23 -48.90
CA ASN A 377 -24.98 -37.98 -49.83
C ASN A 377 -23.87 -39.07 -49.73
N PRO A 378 -23.64 -39.91 -50.76
CA PRO A 378 -22.67 -41.00 -50.68
C PRO A 378 -21.22 -40.55 -50.50
N ALA A 379 -20.90 -39.29 -50.85
CA ALA A 379 -19.58 -38.72 -50.61
C ALA A 379 -19.35 -38.43 -49.12
N ILE A 380 -20.39 -37.99 -48.39
CA ILE A 380 -20.32 -37.71 -46.95
C ILE A 380 -20.26 -39.02 -46.15
N VAL A 381 -21.02 -40.04 -46.55
CA VAL A 381 -20.94 -41.38 -45.92
C VAL A 381 -19.54 -41.99 -46.06
N ARG A 382 -18.88 -41.84 -47.22
CA ARG A 382 -17.48 -42.25 -47.39
C ARG A 382 -16.49 -41.42 -46.59
N MET A 383 -16.73 -40.11 -46.45
CA MET A 383 -15.89 -39.23 -45.63
C MET A 383 -15.97 -39.60 -44.13
N VAL A 384 -17.16 -39.94 -43.64
CA VAL A 384 -17.38 -40.41 -42.25
C VAL A 384 -16.82 -41.83 -42.04
N GLN A 385 -16.95 -42.73 -43.01
CA GLN A 385 -16.30 -44.05 -42.93
C GLN A 385 -14.78 -43.96 -42.87
N ASN A 386 -14.17 -43.06 -43.64
CA ASN A 386 -12.72 -42.83 -43.59
C ASN A 386 -12.28 -42.19 -42.26
N LEU A 387 -13.10 -41.33 -41.65
CA LEU A 387 -12.83 -40.77 -40.32
C LEU A 387 -12.91 -41.81 -39.19
N LEU A 388 -13.80 -42.81 -39.33
CA LEU A 388 -14.00 -43.88 -38.34
C LEU A 388 -13.05 -45.06 -38.50
N SER A 389 -12.29 -45.13 -39.59
CA SER A 389 -11.27 -46.16 -39.83
C SER A 389 -9.89 -45.83 -39.27
N ASP A 390 -9.68 -44.64 -38.70
CA ASP A 390 -8.40 -44.22 -38.11
C ASP A 390 -8.41 -44.43 -36.58
N PRO A 391 -7.65 -45.39 -36.02
CA PRO A 391 -7.68 -45.72 -34.59
C PRO A 391 -7.23 -44.58 -33.66
N GLN A 392 -6.57 -43.54 -34.19
CA GLN A 392 -5.99 -42.49 -33.34
C GLN A 392 -6.98 -41.41 -32.91
N TYR A 393 -8.13 -41.26 -33.59
CA TYR A 393 -9.15 -40.26 -33.22
C TYR A 393 -10.13 -40.71 -32.12
N MET A 394 -10.15 -42.00 -31.77
CA MET A 394 -11.09 -42.58 -30.79
C MET A 394 -10.54 -42.64 -29.34
N ASN A 395 -9.42 -41.97 -29.04
CA ASN A 395 -8.74 -42.12 -27.74
C ASN A 395 -8.39 -40.79 -27.03
N GLN A 396 -9.02 -39.67 -27.42
CA GLN A 396 -8.90 -38.39 -26.69
C GLN A 396 -10.29 -37.81 -26.39
N GLY A 397 -10.56 -37.56 -25.10
CA GLY A 397 -11.60 -36.64 -24.64
C GLY A 397 -12.82 -37.22 -23.89
N LEU A 398 -13.18 -38.50 -24.06
CA LEU A 398 -14.46 -39.02 -23.52
C LEU A 398 -14.38 -40.30 -22.66
N LEU A 399 -13.17 -40.80 -22.35
CA LEU A 399 -12.97 -42.15 -21.80
C LEU A 399 -12.16 -42.23 -20.49
N GLU A 400 -11.91 -41.08 -19.83
CA GLU A 400 -11.15 -41.02 -18.56
C GLU A 400 -12.02 -40.83 -17.31
N THR A 401 -13.26 -40.34 -17.42
CA THR A 401 -14.08 -39.97 -16.25
C THR A 401 -14.96 -41.08 -15.67
N ASN A 402 -14.98 -42.30 -16.24
CA ASN A 402 -15.77 -43.40 -15.67
C ASN A 402 -15.25 -44.82 -16.01
N ALA A 403 -14.56 -45.45 -15.05
CA ALA A 403 -13.95 -46.77 -15.22
C ALA A 403 -14.98 -47.89 -15.49
N GLN A 404 -16.20 -47.82 -14.94
CA GLN A 404 -17.25 -48.83 -15.15
C GLN A 404 -17.89 -48.77 -16.55
N LEU A 405 -17.77 -47.63 -17.26
CA LEU A 405 -18.19 -47.54 -18.66
C LEU A 405 -17.14 -48.15 -19.59
N ARG A 406 -15.86 -47.97 -19.28
CA ARG A 406 -14.74 -48.54 -20.03
C ARG A 406 -14.79 -50.07 -20.08
N GLU A 407 -14.98 -50.72 -18.93
CA GLU A 407 -15.09 -52.18 -18.81
C GLU A 407 -16.33 -52.76 -19.52
N ARG A 408 -17.39 -51.95 -19.73
CA ARG A 408 -18.57 -52.33 -20.53
C ARG A 408 -18.46 -52.02 -22.03
N LEU A 409 -17.47 -51.24 -22.45
CA LEU A 409 -17.22 -50.87 -23.84
C LEU A 409 -16.14 -51.73 -24.50
N GLU A 410 -15.45 -52.57 -23.75
CA GLU A 410 -14.50 -53.58 -24.28
C GLU A 410 -15.21 -54.84 -24.84
N ASP A 411 -16.52 -55.01 -24.63
CA ASP A 411 -17.32 -56.10 -25.24
C ASP A 411 -17.78 -55.72 -26.67
N PRO A 412 -17.29 -56.40 -27.73
CA PRO A 412 -17.63 -56.07 -29.12
C PRO A 412 -19.13 -56.17 -29.44
N GLU A 413 -19.91 -56.97 -28.70
CA GLU A 413 -21.35 -57.10 -28.93
C GLU A 413 -22.16 -55.94 -28.32
N VAL A 414 -21.61 -55.18 -27.37
CA VAL A 414 -22.25 -53.96 -26.82
C VAL A 414 -22.25 -52.84 -27.86
N PHE A 415 -21.12 -52.64 -28.55
CA PHE A 415 -21.03 -51.65 -29.65
C PHE A 415 -21.99 -51.97 -30.81
N ARG A 416 -22.18 -53.27 -31.09
CA ARG A 416 -23.09 -53.76 -32.13
C ARG A 416 -24.57 -53.57 -31.77
N ARG A 417 -24.92 -53.61 -30.48
CA ARG A 417 -26.28 -53.29 -30.00
C ARG A 417 -26.56 -51.78 -30.02
N LEU A 418 -25.61 -50.95 -29.58
CA LEU A 418 -25.74 -49.49 -29.58
C LEU A 418 -25.82 -48.88 -31.00
N THR A 419 -25.31 -49.59 -32.01
CA THR A 419 -25.40 -49.21 -33.42
C THR A 419 -26.54 -49.90 -34.19
N SER A 420 -27.35 -50.75 -33.54
CA SER A 420 -28.50 -51.38 -34.19
C SER A 420 -29.63 -50.36 -34.44
N PRO A 421 -30.29 -50.40 -35.61
CA PRO A 421 -31.38 -49.45 -35.93
C PRO A 421 -32.51 -49.44 -34.91
N GLU A 422 -32.85 -50.61 -34.34
CA GLU A 422 -33.91 -50.76 -33.35
C GLU A 422 -33.58 -50.02 -32.04
N THR A 423 -32.32 -50.06 -31.60
CA THR A 423 -31.90 -49.45 -30.34
C THR A 423 -31.83 -47.92 -30.46
N ILE A 424 -31.42 -47.41 -31.63
CA ILE A 424 -31.44 -45.98 -31.94
C ILE A 424 -32.88 -45.45 -32.05
N GLN A 425 -33.81 -46.22 -32.64
CA GLN A 425 -35.23 -45.88 -32.62
C GLN A 425 -35.82 -45.89 -31.20
N GLN A 426 -35.45 -46.84 -30.35
CA GLN A 426 -35.85 -46.83 -28.95
C GLN A 426 -35.35 -45.58 -28.22
N LEU A 427 -34.09 -45.19 -28.41
CA LEU A 427 -33.51 -44.00 -27.78
C LEU A 427 -34.22 -42.70 -28.22
N LEU A 428 -34.55 -42.59 -29.52
CA LEU A 428 -35.33 -41.47 -30.06
C LEU A 428 -36.76 -41.43 -29.53
N SER A 429 -37.42 -42.60 -29.42
CA SER A 429 -38.76 -42.69 -28.82
C SER A 429 -38.75 -42.32 -27.33
N PHE A 430 -37.68 -42.67 -26.60
CA PHE A 430 -37.47 -42.30 -25.20
C PHE A 430 -37.24 -40.78 -25.05
N GLN A 431 -36.47 -40.17 -25.96
CA GLN A 431 -36.26 -38.72 -26.00
C GLN A 431 -37.58 -37.97 -26.26
N GLN A 432 -38.41 -38.44 -27.20
CA GLN A 432 -39.73 -37.87 -27.46
C GLN A 432 -40.69 -38.07 -26.28
N SER A 433 -40.65 -39.24 -25.61
CA SER A 433 -41.40 -39.50 -24.38
C SER A 433 -41.01 -38.53 -23.25
N LEU A 434 -39.72 -38.24 -23.07
CA LEU A 434 -39.23 -37.28 -22.08
C LEU A 434 -39.72 -35.86 -22.38
N LEU A 435 -39.67 -35.44 -23.65
CA LEU A 435 -40.19 -34.15 -24.09
C LEU A 435 -41.71 -34.03 -23.90
N SER A 436 -42.48 -35.11 -24.11
CA SER A 436 -43.93 -35.10 -23.84
C SER A 436 -44.26 -35.01 -22.34
N VAL A 437 -43.47 -35.66 -21.48
CA VAL A 437 -43.65 -35.57 -20.01
C VAL A 437 -43.30 -34.18 -19.48
N ILE A 438 -42.28 -33.53 -20.06
CA ILE A 438 -41.93 -32.14 -19.73
C ILE A 438 -43.01 -31.16 -20.24
N GLY A 439 -43.56 -31.37 -21.44
CA GLY A 439 -44.67 -30.58 -21.97
C GLY A 439 -45.98 -30.72 -21.17
N GLN A 440 -46.30 -31.91 -20.68
CA GLN A 440 -47.51 -32.14 -19.86
C GLN A 440 -47.43 -31.53 -18.45
N ARG A 441 -46.24 -31.35 -17.88
CA ARG A 441 -46.08 -30.64 -16.58
C ARG A 441 -46.23 -29.12 -16.66
N LEU A 442 -46.24 -28.54 -17.86
CA LEU A 442 -46.46 -27.10 -18.08
C LEU A 442 -47.95 -26.73 -18.31
N SER A 443 -48.86 -27.71 -18.24
CA SER A 443 -50.30 -27.52 -18.50
C SER A 443 -51.21 -27.97 -17.35
N SER A 444 -50.65 -28.29 -16.17
CA SER A 444 -51.39 -28.83 -15.02
C SER A 444 -51.42 -27.95 -13.77
N ASP A 445 -51.13 -26.64 -13.88
CA ASP A 445 -51.04 -25.71 -12.74
C ASP A 445 -51.73 -24.35 -13.00
N SER A 446 -52.69 -24.31 -13.93
CA SER A 446 -53.37 -23.08 -14.39
C SER A 446 -54.89 -23.08 -14.15
N SER A 447 -55.35 -23.77 -13.10
CA SER A 447 -56.78 -23.81 -12.76
C SER A 447 -57.08 -23.85 -11.26
N GLN A 448 -56.59 -22.87 -10.49
CA GLN A 448 -57.31 -22.28 -9.35
C GLN A 448 -56.78 -20.86 -9.04
N GLU A 449 -57.62 -20.05 -8.38
CA GLU A 449 -57.36 -18.64 -7.97
C GLU A 449 -57.36 -17.55 -9.06
N GLN A 450 -58.54 -17.32 -9.66
CA GLN A 450 -58.94 -15.95 -9.99
C GLN A 450 -59.47 -15.25 -8.73
N ASN A 451 -58.71 -14.32 -8.14
CA ASN A 451 -59.27 -13.03 -7.73
C ASN A 451 -58.23 -11.95 -7.35
N GLN A 452 -58.42 -10.77 -7.97
CA GLN A 452 -58.08 -9.43 -7.48
C GLN A 452 -56.63 -8.89 -7.51
N THR A 453 -56.43 -8.05 -8.52
CA THR A 453 -55.79 -6.70 -8.48
C THR A 453 -54.27 -6.56 -8.34
N GLY A 454 -53.62 -6.44 -9.51
CA GLY A 454 -53.16 -5.10 -9.92
C GLY A 454 -51.69 -4.72 -9.67
N GLY A 455 -50.77 -5.22 -10.50
CA GLY A 455 -49.36 -4.79 -10.47
C GLY A 455 -48.48 -5.37 -11.57
N GLY A 456 -48.70 -4.99 -12.83
CA GLY A 456 -47.64 -5.12 -13.86
C GLY A 456 -46.57 -4.05 -13.64
N THR A 457 -45.30 -4.24 -13.95
CA THR A 457 -44.66 -5.23 -14.84
C THR A 457 -43.38 -5.80 -14.23
N GLY A 458 -43.27 -7.13 -14.09
CA GLY A 458 -42.12 -7.76 -13.42
C GLY A 458 -41.79 -9.20 -13.85
N PHE A 459 -42.37 -9.71 -14.93
CA PHE A 459 -42.19 -11.09 -15.39
C PHE A 459 -41.77 -11.15 -16.87
N SER A 460 -40.54 -10.70 -17.16
CA SER A 460 -39.88 -10.94 -18.46
C SER A 460 -38.34 -10.92 -18.41
N SER A 461 -37.70 -10.93 -17.23
CA SER A 461 -36.23 -10.95 -17.10
C SER A 461 -35.65 -12.31 -16.70
N SER A 462 -36.46 -13.23 -16.17
CA SER A 462 -36.01 -14.44 -15.47
C SER A 462 -35.40 -15.55 -16.34
N VAL A 463 -35.44 -15.42 -17.67
CA VAL A 463 -34.79 -16.37 -18.61
C VAL A 463 -33.59 -15.76 -19.33
N LEU A 464 -33.61 -14.44 -19.59
CA LEU A 464 -32.44 -13.71 -20.13
C LEU A 464 -31.37 -13.42 -19.07
N GLY A 465 -31.76 -13.30 -17.78
CA GLY A 465 -30.83 -13.11 -16.66
C GLY A 465 -29.90 -14.30 -16.38
N LEU A 466 -30.15 -15.48 -16.96
CA LEU A 466 -29.27 -16.66 -16.81
C LEU A 466 -27.95 -16.53 -17.57
N PHE A 467 -27.83 -15.61 -18.52
CA PHE A 467 -26.63 -15.40 -19.34
C PHE A 467 -25.84 -14.14 -18.97
N TYR A 468 -26.41 -13.25 -18.15
CA TYR A 468 -25.75 -12.06 -17.60
C TYR A 468 -25.74 -12.12 -16.07
N PHE A 469 -24.80 -12.89 -15.51
CA PHE A 469 -24.49 -12.81 -14.09
C PHE A 469 -23.72 -11.51 -13.81
N ASP A 470 -24.39 -10.51 -13.23
CA ASP A 470 -23.69 -9.38 -12.61
C ASP A 470 -22.97 -9.88 -11.35
N LEU A 471 -21.70 -10.24 -11.52
CA LEU A 471 -20.83 -10.71 -10.44
C LEU A 471 -20.58 -9.66 -9.34
N LEU A 472 -20.98 -8.39 -9.54
CA LEU A 472 -20.92 -7.36 -8.51
C LEU A 472 -22.10 -7.47 -7.54
N GLN A 473 -23.27 -7.94 -7.98
CA GLN A 473 -24.47 -8.10 -7.15
C GLN A 473 -24.25 -9.06 -5.98
N TYR A 474 -23.43 -10.09 -6.21
CA TYR A 474 -23.18 -11.19 -5.26
C TYR A 474 -21.99 -10.92 -4.30
N ARG A 475 -21.43 -9.72 -4.29
CA ARG A 475 -20.36 -9.35 -3.34
C ARG A 475 -20.91 -9.23 -1.91
N PRO A 476 -20.10 -9.55 -0.88
CA PRO A 476 -20.52 -9.43 0.53
C PRO A 476 -21.07 -8.03 0.84
N SER A 477 -22.34 -7.98 1.25
CA SER A 477 -23.04 -6.75 1.61
C SER A 477 -24.21 -7.07 2.53
N SER A 478 -24.61 -6.11 3.38
CA SER A 478 -25.75 -6.31 4.29
C SER A 478 -27.07 -6.63 3.59
N ALA A 479 -27.20 -6.27 2.30
CA ALA A 479 -28.36 -6.58 1.47
C ALA A 479 -28.33 -8.00 0.86
N PHE A 480 -27.17 -8.66 0.87
CA PHE A 480 -26.96 -10.01 0.34
C PHE A 480 -26.39 -10.99 1.38
N ASN A 481 -26.60 -10.71 2.67
CA ASN A 481 -26.18 -11.61 3.74
C ASN A 481 -27.10 -12.85 3.82
N SER A 482 -26.48 -14.01 4.01
CA SER A 482 -27.17 -15.25 4.36
C SER A 482 -27.76 -15.18 5.78
N PRO A 483 -28.82 -15.95 6.11
CA PRO A 483 -29.38 -16.02 7.46
C PRO A 483 -28.50 -16.78 8.47
N PHE A 484 -27.41 -17.40 8.02
CA PHE A 484 -26.43 -18.12 8.83
C PHE A 484 -24.99 -17.67 8.52
N TRP A 485 -24.04 -18.04 9.38
CA TRP A 485 -22.61 -17.80 9.14
C TRP A 485 -22.10 -18.63 7.96
N THR A 486 -21.19 -18.06 7.18
CA THR A 486 -20.53 -18.74 6.05
C THR A 486 -19.01 -18.51 6.07
N THR A 487 -18.27 -19.37 5.38
CA THR A 487 -16.89 -19.08 4.93
C THR A 487 -16.88 -17.96 3.88
N ASN A 488 -15.72 -17.43 3.49
CA ASN A 488 -15.65 -16.46 2.39
C ASN A 488 -16.02 -17.09 1.04
N SER A 489 -15.87 -18.41 0.91
CA SER A 489 -16.36 -19.21 -0.22
C SER A 489 -17.87 -19.49 -0.19
N GLY A 490 -18.60 -19.00 0.82
CA GLY A 490 -20.06 -19.13 0.93
C GLY A 490 -20.56 -20.44 1.53
N ALA A 491 -19.68 -21.32 2.01
CA ALA A 491 -20.08 -22.60 2.62
C ALA A 491 -20.72 -22.37 4.01
N PRO A 492 -21.86 -22.99 4.35
CA PRO A 492 -22.52 -22.81 5.66
C PRO A 492 -21.65 -23.28 6.83
N VAL A 493 -21.50 -22.43 7.84
CA VAL A 493 -20.77 -22.72 9.09
C VAL A 493 -21.75 -23.15 10.16
N TRP A 494 -21.81 -24.47 10.42
CA TRP A 494 -22.73 -25.05 11.41
C TRP A 494 -22.33 -24.76 12.87
N ASN A 495 -21.04 -24.52 13.14
CA ASN A 495 -20.52 -24.15 14.45
C ASN A 495 -19.42 -23.09 14.31
N ASN A 496 -19.65 -21.91 14.89
CA ASN A 496 -18.70 -20.78 14.90
C ASN A 496 -18.10 -20.51 16.31
N ASN A 497 -18.42 -21.37 17.28
CA ASN A 497 -18.08 -21.24 18.70
C ASN A 497 -16.98 -22.21 19.16
N SER A 498 -16.72 -23.28 18.41
CA SER A 498 -15.75 -24.32 18.78
C SER A 498 -15.02 -24.84 17.54
N SER A 499 -13.71 -24.97 17.66
CA SER A 499 -12.87 -25.63 16.66
C SER A 499 -13.08 -27.15 16.66
N LEU A 500 -12.76 -27.81 15.54
CA LEU A 500 -12.69 -29.26 15.44
C LEU A 500 -11.50 -29.80 16.25
N THR A 501 -11.77 -30.74 17.17
CA THR A 501 -10.78 -31.32 18.08
C THR A 501 -10.89 -32.84 18.19
N VAL A 502 -9.83 -33.51 18.63
CA VAL A 502 -9.85 -34.95 18.95
C VAL A 502 -10.62 -35.19 20.27
N GLY A 503 -11.95 -35.25 20.17
CA GLY A 503 -12.84 -35.30 21.33
C GLY A 503 -12.85 -33.99 22.13
N THR A 504 -13.56 -33.98 23.27
CA THR A 504 -13.92 -32.73 23.99
C THR A 504 -12.76 -31.98 24.65
N ARG A 505 -11.56 -32.56 24.71
CA ARG A 505 -10.35 -31.97 25.33
C ARG A 505 -9.05 -32.27 24.56
N GLY A 506 -9.14 -32.75 23.32
CA GLY A 506 -7.98 -33.05 22.49
C GLY A 506 -7.43 -31.82 21.76
N PRO A 507 -6.32 -31.98 21.01
CA PRO A 507 -5.80 -30.92 20.14
C PRO A 507 -6.78 -30.54 19.02
N ILE A 508 -6.65 -29.32 18.53
CA ILE A 508 -7.34 -28.82 17.32
C ILE A 508 -6.77 -29.50 16.07
N LEU A 509 -7.64 -29.82 15.11
CA LEU A 509 -7.26 -30.42 13.84
C LEU A 509 -7.07 -29.37 12.74
N LEU A 510 -6.00 -29.51 11.95
CA LEU A 510 -5.68 -28.59 10.84
C LEU A 510 -6.67 -28.70 9.67
N GLU A 511 -7.52 -29.72 9.63
CA GLU A 511 -8.58 -29.83 8.62
C GLU A 511 -9.77 -28.88 8.88
N ASP A 512 -9.79 -28.16 10.01
CA ASP A 512 -10.76 -27.09 10.29
C ASP A 512 -10.47 -25.84 9.43
N TYR A 513 -10.91 -25.90 8.18
CA TYR A 513 -10.75 -24.81 7.21
C TYR A 513 -11.37 -23.48 7.71
N HIS A 514 -12.50 -23.54 8.42
CA HIS A 514 -13.17 -22.33 8.93
C HIS A 514 -12.31 -21.61 9.97
N VAL A 515 -11.69 -22.36 10.90
CA VAL A 515 -10.74 -21.78 11.87
C VAL A 515 -9.54 -21.16 11.16
N ILE A 516 -8.97 -21.84 10.16
CA ILE A 516 -7.82 -21.33 9.40
C ILE A 516 -8.20 -20.04 8.65
N GLU A 517 -9.28 -20.05 7.88
CA GLU A 517 -9.71 -18.91 7.07
C GLU A 517 -10.04 -17.69 7.95
N LYS A 518 -10.82 -17.89 9.01
CA LYS A 518 -11.25 -16.83 9.94
C LYS A 518 -10.07 -16.16 10.63
N LEU A 519 -9.09 -16.94 11.10
CA LEU A 519 -7.89 -16.40 11.73
C LEU A 519 -6.96 -15.73 10.70
N ALA A 520 -6.74 -16.36 9.55
CA ALA A 520 -5.89 -15.80 8.50
C ALA A 520 -6.42 -14.45 7.95
N GLN A 521 -7.74 -14.24 7.93
CA GLN A 521 -8.36 -12.97 7.59
C GLN A 521 -8.19 -11.93 8.71
N PHE A 522 -8.42 -12.31 9.97
CA PHE A 522 -8.20 -11.46 11.14
C PHE A 522 -6.75 -10.92 11.22
N ASP A 523 -5.77 -11.80 11.01
CA ASP A 523 -4.34 -11.48 11.00
C ASP A 523 -3.97 -10.44 9.93
N ARG A 524 -4.81 -10.24 8.91
CA ARG A 524 -4.58 -9.37 7.74
C ARG A 524 -5.47 -8.13 7.70
N GLU A 525 -6.26 -7.85 8.75
CA GLU A 525 -7.09 -6.64 8.82
C GLU A 525 -6.30 -5.32 8.85
N ARG A 526 -5.00 -5.35 9.18
CA ARG A 526 -4.19 -4.14 9.41
C ARG A 526 -3.37 -3.79 8.18
N ILE A 527 -3.74 -2.70 7.51
CA ILE A 527 -2.88 -2.01 6.54
C ILE A 527 -1.94 -1.00 7.24
N PRO A 528 -0.87 -0.53 6.56
CA PRO A 528 -0.09 0.60 7.05
C PRO A 528 -0.99 1.82 7.28
N GLU A 529 -0.74 2.56 8.34
CA GLU A 529 -1.37 3.88 8.53
C GLU A 529 -0.72 4.93 7.63
N ARG A 530 -1.31 6.12 7.57
CA ARG A 530 -0.68 7.25 6.88
C ARG A 530 0.59 7.68 7.63
N VAL A 531 1.69 7.92 6.91
CA VAL A 531 2.98 8.34 7.49
C VAL A 531 2.89 9.61 8.35
N VAL A 532 1.95 10.49 8.00
CA VAL A 532 1.46 11.64 8.78
C VAL A 532 -0.06 11.69 8.67
N HIS A 533 -0.73 12.38 9.59
CA HIS A 533 -2.19 12.45 9.68
C HIS A 533 -2.86 11.07 9.87
N ALA A 534 -2.20 10.16 10.60
CA ALA A 534 -2.72 8.84 10.90
C ALA A 534 -4.04 8.91 11.68
N ARG A 535 -4.05 9.61 12.82
CA ARG A 535 -5.27 9.87 13.60
C ARG A 535 -6.20 10.86 12.89
N GLY A 536 -7.46 10.47 12.67
CA GLY A 536 -8.47 11.35 12.06
C GLY A 536 -9.81 10.67 11.78
N ALA A 537 -10.83 11.48 11.49
CA ALA A 537 -12.20 11.08 11.20
C ALA A 537 -12.71 11.71 9.90
N SER A 538 -13.67 11.03 9.26
CA SER A 538 -14.27 11.48 8.00
C SER A 538 -15.80 11.59 8.08
N ALA A 539 -16.36 12.51 7.30
CA ALA A 539 -17.79 12.69 7.13
C ALA A 539 -18.14 13.06 5.68
N LYS A 540 -19.35 12.73 5.26
CA LYS A 540 -19.90 12.96 3.92
C LYS A 540 -20.83 14.17 3.93
N GLY A 541 -20.95 14.81 2.78
CA GLY A 541 -21.78 16.02 2.65
C GLY A 541 -21.91 16.50 1.23
N PHE A 542 -22.19 17.80 1.09
CA PHE A 542 -22.19 18.51 -0.17
C PHE A 542 -21.52 19.89 -0.03
N PHE A 543 -20.96 20.37 -1.12
CA PHE A 543 -20.60 21.77 -1.33
C PHE A 543 -21.62 22.42 -2.27
N GLU A 544 -22.03 23.64 -1.96
CA GLU A 544 -22.99 24.44 -2.72
C GLU A 544 -22.36 25.79 -3.07
N VAL A 545 -22.33 26.12 -4.37
CA VAL A 545 -21.90 27.44 -4.85
C VAL A 545 -22.94 28.48 -4.45
N THR A 546 -22.51 29.60 -3.86
CA THR A 546 -23.42 30.70 -3.46
C THR A 546 -23.14 31.99 -4.22
N HIS A 547 -21.97 32.13 -4.84
CA HIS A 547 -21.55 33.32 -5.59
C HIS A 547 -20.93 32.90 -6.94
N ASP A 548 -21.13 33.71 -7.98
CA ASP A 548 -20.59 33.42 -9.32
C ASP A 548 -19.09 33.77 -9.39
N VAL A 549 -18.27 32.75 -9.61
CA VAL A 549 -16.81 32.84 -9.80
C VAL A 549 -16.37 32.36 -11.19
N SER A 550 -17.29 32.19 -12.14
CA SER A 550 -17.02 31.69 -13.50
C SER A 550 -16.07 32.59 -14.32
N HIS A 551 -15.96 33.86 -13.93
CA HIS A 551 -15.00 34.82 -14.48
C HIS A 551 -13.54 34.55 -14.05
N LEU A 552 -13.34 33.77 -12.98
CA LEU A 552 -12.03 33.35 -12.46
C LEU A 552 -11.63 31.95 -12.91
N THR A 553 -12.59 31.03 -13.04
CA THR A 553 -12.34 29.60 -13.31
C THR A 553 -13.38 28.98 -14.23
N CYS A 554 -12.95 28.06 -15.11
CA CYS A 554 -13.86 27.24 -15.92
C CYS A 554 -14.29 25.92 -15.25
N ALA A 555 -13.92 25.65 -13.99
CA ALA A 555 -14.23 24.41 -13.29
C ALA A 555 -15.76 24.15 -13.17
N ASP A 556 -16.24 23.01 -13.70
CA ASP A 556 -17.68 22.71 -13.78
C ASP A 556 -18.41 22.84 -12.43
N PHE A 557 -17.79 22.40 -11.33
CA PHE A 557 -18.42 22.43 -10.00
C PHE A 557 -18.64 23.83 -9.43
N LEU A 558 -18.04 24.86 -10.05
CA LEU A 558 -18.15 26.28 -9.70
C LEU A 558 -18.96 27.10 -10.74
N ARG A 559 -19.57 26.45 -11.74
CA ARG A 559 -20.15 27.09 -12.94
C ARG A 559 -21.29 28.10 -12.69
N ALA A 560 -22.01 28.00 -11.57
CA ALA A 560 -23.13 28.88 -11.22
C ALA A 560 -23.54 28.72 -9.75
N PRO A 561 -24.11 29.76 -9.10
CA PRO A 561 -24.79 29.62 -7.81
C PRO A 561 -25.89 28.56 -7.81
N GLY A 562 -26.07 27.88 -6.68
CA GLY A 562 -27.02 26.77 -6.49
C GLY A 562 -26.50 25.40 -6.95
N VAL A 563 -25.35 25.33 -7.65
CA VAL A 563 -24.73 24.05 -8.02
C VAL A 563 -24.25 23.33 -6.76
N GLN A 564 -24.78 22.13 -6.53
CA GLN A 564 -24.37 21.24 -5.46
C GLN A 564 -23.45 20.12 -5.97
N THR A 565 -22.39 19.85 -5.24
CA THR A 565 -21.37 18.82 -5.53
C THR A 565 -21.18 17.94 -4.31
N PRO A 566 -21.33 16.61 -4.40
CA PRO A 566 -21.07 15.71 -3.27
C PRO A 566 -19.63 15.82 -2.80
N VAL A 567 -19.41 15.76 -1.48
CA VAL A 567 -18.06 15.75 -0.88
C VAL A 567 -17.89 14.63 0.15
N ILE A 568 -16.64 14.22 0.33
CA ILE A 568 -16.19 13.57 1.57
C ILE A 568 -15.01 14.37 2.14
N VAL A 569 -15.02 14.57 3.45
CA VAL A 569 -14.03 15.37 4.17
C VAL A 569 -13.37 14.50 5.22
N ARG A 570 -12.04 14.62 5.38
CA ARG A 570 -11.30 14.02 6.49
C ARG A 570 -10.57 15.08 7.29
N PHE A 571 -10.83 15.07 8.59
CA PHE A 571 -10.09 15.83 9.59
C PHE A 571 -9.08 14.92 10.30
N SER A 572 -7.99 15.50 10.83
CA SER A 572 -6.91 14.72 11.44
C SER A 572 -5.99 15.57 12.33
N THR A 573 -5.22 14.96 13.23
CA THR A 573 -3.95 15.54 13.73
C THR A 573 -2.85 15.32 12.68
N VAL A 574 -1.56 15.50 12.99
CA VAL A 574 -0.45 15.29 12.03
C VAL A 574 0.53 14.22 12.51
N ILE A 575 1.07 14.37 13.72
CA ILE A 575 2.34 13.72 14.09
C ILE A 575 2.16 12.31 14.65
N HIS A 576 1.29 12.12 15.63
CA HIS A 576 1.20 10.84 16.34
C HIS A 576 0.34 9.79 15.61
N GLU A 577 0.49 8.54 16.03
CA GLU A 577 -0.06 7.34 15.39
C GLU A 577 -1.60 7.26 15.51
N ARG A 578 -2.24 6.33 14.78
CA ARG A 578 -3.72 6.21 14.69
C ARG A 578 -4.50 6.26 16.02
N GLY A 579 -3.88 5.83 17.12
CA GLY A 579 -4.50 5.80 18.47
C GLY A 579 -4.34 7.07 19.30
N SER A 580 -3.53 8.04 18.86
CA SER A 580 -3.12 9.20 19.65
C SER A 580 -4.29 10.10 20.09
N PRO A 581 -4.19 10.78 21.24
CA PRO A 581 -5.19 11.77 21.66
C PRO A 581 -5.35 12.92 20.68
N GLU A 582 -6.60 13.31 20.42
CA GLU A 582 -6.95 14.43 19.55
C GLU A 582 -6.74 15.80 20.20
N THR A 583 -6.39 15.87 21.50
CA THR A 583 -6.08 17.12 22.22
C THR A 583 -4.62 17.54 22.13
N LEU A 584 -3.76 16.77 21.44
CA LEU A 584 -2.34 17.13 21.29
C LEU A 584 -2.18 18.40 20.45
N ARG A 585 -1.22 19.25 20.84
CA ARG A 585 -0.85 20.49 20.14
C ARG A 585 -0.20 20.15 18.81
N ASP A 586 -0.91 20.41 17.72
CA ASP A 586 -0.56 19.97 16.37
C ASP A 586 -1.40 20.78 15.37
N PRO A 587 -0.99 20.98 14.10
CA PRO A 587 -1.94 21.39 13.07
C PRO A 587 -3.08 20.36 12.95
N ARG A 588 -4.19 20.76 12.34
CA ARG A 588 -5.26 19.82 11.98
C ARG A 588 -5.37 19.72 10.46
N GLY A 589 -5.33 18.52 9.93
CA GLY A 589 -5.58 18.29 8.50
C GLY A 589 -7.04 18.58 8.18
N PHE A 590 -7.29 19.23 7.03
CA PHE A 590 -8.60 19.60 6.51
C PHE A 590 -8.64 19.23 5.03
N ALA A 591 -8.88 17.94 4.73
CA ALA A 591 -8.85 17.41 3.37
C ALA A 591 -10.26 17.23 2.82
N VAL A 592 -10.59 17.91 1.71
CA VAL A 592 -11.90 17.86 1.04
C VAL A 592 -11.74 17.22 -0.34
N LYS A 593 -12.53 16.18 -0.63
CA LYS A 593 -12.67 15.56 -1.95
C LYS A 593 -14.03 15.92 -2.51
N PHE A 594 -14.04 16.60 -3.66
CA PHE A 594 -15.22 16.95 -4.43
C PHE A 594 -15.43 15.93 -5.55
N TYR A 595 -16.61 15.32 -5.61
CA TYR A 595 -16.97 14.39 -6.70
C TYR A 595 -17.65 15.17 -7.82
N THR A 596 -16.87 15.78 -8.71
CA THR A 596 -17.38 16.64 -9.78
C THR A 596 -17.84 15.83 -11.01
N ARG A 597 -18.45 16.51 -11.99
CA ARG A 597 -18.81 15.91 -13.29
C ARG A 597 -17.61 15.64 -14.20
N GLU A 598 -16.46 16.25 -13.91
CA GLU A 598 -15.23 16.20 -14.73
C GLU A 598 -14.06 15.52 -14.00
N GLY A 599 -14.38 14.67 -13.02
CA GLY A 599 -13.40 13.98 -12.17
C GLY A 599 -13.50 14.38 -10.71
N ASN A 600 -12.63 13.81 -9.87
CA ASN A 600 -12.49 14.25 -8.50
C ASN A 600 -11.59 15.50 -8.44
N PHE A 601 -11.86 16.40 -7.49
CA PHE A 601 -10.94 17.46 -7.09
C PHE A 601 -10.61 17.30 -5.60
N ASP A 602 -9.33 17.34 -5.23
CA ASP A 602 -8.87 17.18 -3.85
C ASP A 602 -8.20 18.46 -3.32
N LEU A 603 -8.93 19.22 -2.49
CA LEU A 603 -8.36 20.35 -1.74
C LEU A 603 -7.82 19.85 -0.40
N VAL A 604 -6.51 19.53 -0.38
CA VAL A 604 -5.85 18.93 0.79
C VAL A 604 -5.20 20.01 1.66
N GLY A 605 -5.99 20.60 2.55
CA GLY A 605 -5.61 21.71 3.41
C GLY A 605 -5.23 21.32 4.85
N ASN A 606 -4.97 22.35 5.65
CA ASN A 606 -4.87 22.30 7.12
C ASN A 606 -5.79 23.37 7.73
N ASN A 607 -5.96 23.39 9.05
CA ASN A 607 -6.60 24.50 9.75
C ASN A 607 -5.80 25.80 9.67
N PHE A 608 -4.46 25.73 9.70
CA PHE A 608 -3.58 26.89 9.58
C PHE A 608 -3.34 27.30 8.12
N PRO A 609 -3.22 28.61 7.83
CA PRO A 609 -3.06 29.12 6.47
C PRO A 609 -1.62 29.07 5.93
N VAL A 610 -0.66 28.63 6.74
CA VAL A 610 0.78 28.55 6.41
C VAL A 610 1.38 27.21 6.82
N PHE A 611 2.62 26.95 6.39
CA PHE A 611 3.37 25.74 6.77
C PHE A 611 4.75 26.07 7.38
N PHE A 612 5.42 25.07 7.99
CA PHE A 612 6.72 25.27 8.67
C PHE A 612 7.91 25.45 7.73
N ILE A 613 7.80 24.93 6.50
CA ILE A 613 8.88 24.86 5.51
C ILE A 613 8.32 25.27 4.16
N ARG A 614 9.16 25.87 3.32
CA ARG A 614 8.77 26.34 1.98
C ARG A 614 9.12 25.41 0.81
N ASP A 615 9.90 24.37 1.07
CA ASP A 615 10.35 23.40 0.07
C ASP A 615 10.10 21.98 0.58
N GLY A 616 9.47 21.15 -0.25
CA GLY A 616 9.08 19.80 0.14
C GLY A 616 10.23 18.82 0.32
N ILE A 617 11.44 19.14 -0.17
CA ILE A 617 12.63 18.31 0.11
C ILE A 617 12.93 18.19 1.61
N LYS A 618 12.56 19.21 2.40
CA LYS A 618 12.73 19.23 3.87
C LYS A 618 11.59 18.54 4.63
N PHE A 619 10.54 18.07 3.95
CA PHE A 619 9.39 17.46 4.61
C PHE A 619 9.73 16.20 5.43
N PRO A 620 10.58 15.26 4.96
CA PRO A 620 10.98 14.10 5.77
C PRO A 620 11.74 14.52 7.03
N ASP A 621 12.70 15.46 6.92
CA ASP A 621 13.48 15.94 8.06
C ASP A 621 12.60 16.64 9.11
N MET A 622 11.67 17.47 8.64
CA MET A 622 10.68 18.16 9.47
C MET A 622 9.75 17.17 10.19
N VAL A 623 9.25 16.14 9.48
CA VAL A 623 8.44 15.09 10.11
C VAL A 623 9.28 14.27 11.10
N HIS A 624 10.53 13.96 10.79
CA HIS A 624 11.42 13.22 11.69
C HIS A 624 11.72 13.99 12.98
N SER A 625 11.93 15.31 12.93
CA SER A 625 12.17 16.13 14.12
C SER A 625 10.92 16.27 15.01
N LEU A 626 9.74 16.37 14.38
CA LEU A 626 8.44 16.44 15.06
C LEU A 626 7.95 15.09 15.61
N LYS A 627 8.15 13.97 14.90
CA LYS A 627 7.79 12.60 15.34
C LYS A 627 8.52 12.20 16.64
N PRO A 628 8.00 11.21 17.38
CA PRO A 628 8.71 10.62 18.51
C PRO A 628 10.17 10.22 18.17
N ASN A 629 11.08 10.47 19.11
CA ASN A 629 12.51 10.20 18.95
C ASN A 629 12.75 8.70 18.61
N PRO A 630 13.51 8.35 17.57
CA PRO A 630 13.73 6.97 17.16
C PRO A 630 14.42 6.08 18.22
N LYS A 631 15.01 6.65 19.26
CA LYS A 631 15.62 5.93 20.39
C LYS A 631 14.67 5.66 21.56
N SER A 632 13.82 6.62 21.92
CA SER A 632 12.94 6.54 23.10
C SER A 632 11.47 6.33 22.77
N HIS A 633 11.08 6.53 21.50
CA HIS A 633 9.69 6.59 21.04
C HIS A 633 8.82 7.61 21.81
N ILE A 634 9.44 8.71 22.26
CA ILE A 634 8.78 9.84 22.93
C ILE A 634 9.04 11.10 22.11
N GLN A 635 8.03 11.96 21.92
CA GLN A 635 8.20 13.28 21.31
C GLN A 635 8.93 14.21 22.29
N GLU A 636 10.04 14.81 21.86
CA GLU A 636 10.91 15.63 22.70
C GLU A 636 11.14 17.01 22.05
N ASN A 637 10.88 18.10 22.77
CA ASN A 637 10.93 19.46 22.23
C ASN A 637 12.32 19.86 21.73
N TRP A 638 13.41 19.40 22.36
CA TRP A 638 14.76 19.75 21.91
C TRP A 638 15.03 19.36 20.44
N ARG A 639 14.45 18.27 19.92
CA ARG A 639 14.61 17.83 18.52
C ARG A 639 13.91 18.77 17.54
N ILE A 640 12.73 19.23 17.94
CA ILE A 640 11.91 20.19 17.19
C ILE A 640 12.66 21.53 17.12
N LEU A 641 13.14 22.01 18.27
CA LEU A 641 13.81 23.30 18.37
C LEU A 641 15.21 23.31 17.74
N ASP A 642 15.94 22.20 17.75
CA ASP A 642 17.21 22.02 17.03
C ASP A 642 17.00 22.06 15.50
N PHE A 643 16.09 21.25 14.96
CA PHE A 643 15.80 21.28 13.52
C PHE A 643 15.37 22.68 13.05
N PHE A 644 14.42 23.30 13.75
CA PHE A 644 13.89 24.59 13.35
C PHE A 644 14.79 25.80 13.69
N SER A 645 15.84 25.65 14.52
CA SER A 645 16.87 26.70 14.66
C SER A 645 17.72 26.87 13.40
N HIS A 646 17.61 25.96 12.43
CA HIS A 646 18.22 26.06 11.10
C HIS A 646 17.23 26.60 10.04
N HIS A 647 15.96 26.77 10.39
CA HIS A 647 14.86 27.07 9.47
C HIS A 647 13.99 28.24 9.99
N PRO A 648 14.46 29.50 9.89
CA PRO A 648 13.75 30.68 10.37
C PRO A 648 12.39 30.89 9.68
N GLU A 649 12.16 30.31 8.50
CA GLU A 649 10.87 30.36 7.81
C GLU A 649 9.70 29.73 8.61
N SER A 650 10.03 28.87 9.57
CA SER A 650 9.06 28.19 10.44
C SER A 650 8.36 29.11 11.45
N LEU A 651 8.92 30.29 11.73
CA LEU A 651 8.44 31.22 12.77
C LEU A 651 6.96 31.55 12.61
N HIS A 652 6.49 31.78 11.39
CA HIS A 652 5.09 32.16 11.16
C HIS A 652 4.15 31.01 11.53
N MET A 653 4.48 29.78 11.15
CA MET A 653 3.73 28.58 11.54
C MET A 653 3.75 28.37 13.06
N PHE A 654 4.87 28.66 13.74
CA PHE A 654 4.92 28.62 15.21
C PHE A 654 3.97 29.62 15.88
N THR A 655 3.70 30.79 15.28
CA THR A 655 2.64 31.70 15.77
C THR A 655 1.21 31.14 15.64
N PHE A 656 0.99 30.06 14.90
CA PHE A 656 -0.27 29.31 14.93
C PHE A 656 -0.17 28.12 15.88
N LEU A 657 0.93 27.35 15.82
CA LEU A 657 1.12 26.15 16.63
C LEU A 657 1.14 26.44 18.15
N PHE A 658 1.79 27.51 18.59
CA PHE A 658 1.90 27.88 20.02
C PHE A 658 0.85 28.93 20.46
N ASP A 659 -0.07 29.28 19.57
CA ASP A 659 -1.30 30.01 19.89
C ASP A 659 -2.39 29.03 20.36
N ASP A 660 -3.51 29.52 20.88
CA ASP A 660 -4.58 28.66 21.41
C ASP A 660 -5.19 27.78 20.31
N VAL A 661 -5.24 28.28 19.07
CA VAL A 661 -5.63 27.53 17.85
C VAL A 661 -4.75 26.30 17.54
N GLY A 662 -3.60 26.17 18.23
CA GLY A 662 -2.79 24.95 18.28
C GLY A 662 -3.49 23.72 18.87
N VAL A 663 -4.58 23.91 19.63
CA VAL A 663 -5.45 22.84 20.13
C VAL A 663 -6.92 23.23 19.92
N PRO A 664 -7.51 22.96 18.74
CA PRO A 664 -8.94 23.15 18.52
C PRO A 664 -9.78 22.30 19.48
N ALA A 665 -10.96 22.78 19.87
CA ALA A 665 -11.86 22.09 20.79
C ALA A 665 -12.49 20.81 20.21
N ASP A 666 -12.67 20.80 18.90
CA ASP A 666 -13.14 19.69 18.08
C ASP A 666 -12.87 20.01 16.60
N TYR A 667 -13.32 19.15 15.69
CA TYR A 667 -13.13 19.37 14.25
C TYR A 667 -14.11 20.36 13.62
N ARG A 668 -15.21 20.72 14.28
CA ARG A 668 -16.25 21.62 13.74
C ARG A 668 -15.90 23.08 14.00
N HIS A 669 -15.32 23.37 15.16
CA HIS A 669 -14.95 24.73 15.58
C HIS A 669 -13.51 25.12 15.18
N MET A 670 -13.11 24.81 13.94
CA MET A 670 -11.83 25.24 13.39
C MET A 670 -11.98 25.80 11.97
N ASP A 671 -11.12 26.77 11.63
CA ASP A 671 -10.88 27.19 10.25
C ASP A 671 -10.32 26.03 9.42
N GLY A 672 -10.41 26.17 8.10
CA GLY A 672 -9.66 25.39 7.11
C GLY A 672 -8.99 26.31 6.11
N SER A 673 -7.90 25.85 5.50
CA SER A 673 -7.06 26.62 4.58
C SER A 673 -6.41 25.71 3.55
N GLY A 674 -6.41 26.10 2.28
CA GLY A 674 -5.67 25.39 1.22
C GLY A 674 -4.15 25.42 1.40
N VAL A 675 -3.66 26.36 2.22
CA VAL A 675 -2.24 26.65 2.55
C VAL A 675 -1.44 27.11 1.32
N ASN A 676 -1.19 26.19 0.39
CA ASN A 676 -0.50 26.47 -0.87
C ASN A 676 -1.31 27.44 -1.73
N THR A 677 -0.59 28.20 -2.55
CA THR A 677 -1.21 28.95 -3.64
C THR A 677 -1.50 28.01 -4.81
N TYR A 678 -2.69 28.08 -5.39
CA TYR A 678 -3.07 27.37 -6.62
C TYR A 678 -3.28 28.38 -7.75
N THR A 679 -3.63 27.90 -8.95
CA THR A 679 -3.99 28.73 -10.10
C THR A 679 -5.44 28.43 -10.51
N LEU A 680 -6.28 29.45 -10.61
CA LEU A 680 -7.56 29.37 -11.32
C LEU A 680 -7.35 29.81 -12.78
N ILE A 681 -8.01 29.13 -13.72
CA ILE A 681 -7.94 29.44 -15.15
C ILE A 681 -9.36 29.58 -15.68
N ASN A 682 -9.71 30.76 -16.20
CA ASN A 682 -11.04 31.03 -16.75
C ASN A 682 -11.22 30.45 -18.18
N LYS A 683 -12.41 30.59 -18.77
CA LYS A 683 -12.72 30.10 -20.13
C LYS A 683 -11.88 30.75 -21.24
N GLU A 684 -11.31 31.93 -21.00
CA GLU A 684 -10.45 32.66 -21.93
C GLU A 684 -8.97 32.26 -21.80
N GLY A 685 -8.64 31.40 -20.82
CA GLY A 685 -7.26 31.01 -20.51
C GLY A 685 -6.52 31.99 -19.59
N LYS A 686 -7.17 33.03 -19.07
CA LYS A 686 -6.53 33.92 -18.09
C LYS A 686 -6.36 33.18 -16.77
N ALA A 687 -5.10 33.06 -16.35
CA ALA A 687 -4.70 32.52 -15.06
C ALA A 687 -4.78 33.58 -13.96
N ARG A 688 -5.17 33.17 -12.75
CA ARG A 688 -4.99 33.93 -11.50
C ARG A 688 -4.50 33.02 -10.39
N TYR A 689 -3.57 33.49 -9.57
CA TYR A 689 -3.25 32.79 -8.33
C TYR A 689 -4.41 32.85 -7.35
N VAL A 690 -4.59 31.80 -6.55
CA VAL A 690 -5.67 31.69 -5.55
C VAL A 690 -5.18 31.07 -4.23
N LYS A 691 -5.71 31.56 -3.11
CA LYS A 691 -5.73 30.84 -1.83
C LYS A 691 -7.17 30.55 -1.41
N PHE A 692 -7.40 29.39 -0.80
CA PHE A 692 -8.72 28.91 -0.36
C PHE A 692 -8.84 28.94 1.17
N HIS A 693 -9.98 29.44 1.68
CA HIS A 693 -10.23 29.63 3.12
C HIS A 693 -11.62 29.11 3.50
N TRP A 694 -11.70 28.25 4.50
CA TRP A 694 -12.94 27.72 5.08
C TRP A 694 -13.18 28.37 6.44
N ARG A 695 -14.30 29.09 6.58
CA ARG A 695 -14.71 29.72 7.85
C ARG A 695 -15.88 28.95 8.49
N PRO A 696 -15.74 28.38 9.70
CA PRO A 696 -16.81 27.61 10.35
C PRO A 696 -17.97 28.52 10.75
N THR A 697 -19.21 28.13 10.45
CA THR A 697 -20.40 28.94 10.81
C THR A 697 -20.67 28.94 12.31
N CYS A 698 -20.23 27.92 13.04
CA CYS A 698 -20.28 27.82 14.50
C CYS A 698 -19.14 28.59 15.23
N GLY A 699 -18.24 29.25 14.48
CA GLY A 699 -17.08 29.96 15.02
C GLY A 699 -15.94 29.04 15.45
N VAL A 700 -14.79 29.65 15.76
CA VAL A 700 -13.56 28.94 16.19
C VAL A 700 -13.52 28.79 17.72
N LYS A 701 -13.18 27.60 18.21
CA LYS A 701 -13.02 27.29 19.65
C LYS A 701 -11.79 26.41 19.86
N CYS A 702 -11.12 26.62 21.00
CA CYS A 702 -9.86 25.99 21.34
C CYS A 702 -9.88 25.50 22.79
N LEU A 703 -9.01 24.56 23.14
CA LEU A 703 -8.73 24.18 24.53
C LEU A 703 -7.45 24.87 25.00
N LEU A 704 -7.43 25.31 26.25
CA LEU A 704 -6.19 25.64 26.95
C LEU A 704 -5.49 24.37 27.45
N GLU A 705 -4.23 24.50 27.90
CA GLU A 705 -3.39 23.36 28.31
C GLU A 705 -4.10 22.42 29.30
N ASP A 706 -4.64 22.97 30.39
CA ASP A 706 -5.27 22.18 31.47
C ASP A 706 -6.56 21.48 30.98
N GLU A 707 -7.33 22.14 30.12
CA GLU A 707 -8.53 21.58 29.49
C GLU A 707 -8.18 20.46 28.52
N ALA A 708 -7.11 20.62 27.73
CA ALA A 708 -6.62 19.62 26.78
C ALA A 708 -6.15 18.33 27.49
N VAL A 709 -5.57 18.46 28.69
CA VAL A 709 -5.22 17.32 29.56
C VAL A 709 -6.47 16.63 30.09
N ILE A 710 -7.44 17.38 30.62
CA ILE A 710 -8.69 16.81 31.17
C ILE A 710 -9.50 16.11 30.08
N VAL A 711 -9.73 16.78 28.95
CA VAL A 711 -10.51 16.23 27.82
C VAL A 711 -9.78 15.03 27.20
N GLY A 712 -8.47 15.13 26.97
CA GLY A 712 -7.69 14.05 26.37
C GLY A 712 -7.54 12.83 27.26
N GLY A 713 -7.39 13.03 28.57
CA GLY A 713 -7.32 11.96 29.57
C GLY A 713 -8.65 11.22 29.74
N ASN A 714 -9.78 11.93 29.65
CA ASN A 714 -11.11 11.33 29.70
C ASN A 714 -11.52 10.67 28.37
N ASN A 715 -11.19 11.29 27.23
CA ASN A 715 -11.52 10.79 25.91
C ASN A 715 -10.49 11.24 24.85
N HIS A 716 -9.53 10.36 24.58
CA HIS A 716 -8.55 10.54 23.50
C HIS A 716 -9.18 10.72 22.10
N SER A 717 -10.46 10.35 21.93
CA SER A 717 -11.24 10.41 20.68
C SER A 717 -12.36 11.46 20.69
N HIS A 718 -12.24 12.52 21.49
CA HIS A 718 -13.29 13.53 21.67
C HIS A 718 -13.74 14.25 20.38
N ALA A 719 -12.82 14.63 19.48
CA ALA A 719 -13.13 15.39 18.27
C ALA A 719 -13.78 14.50 17.19
N THR A 720 -13.34 13.23 17.10
CA THR A 720 -14.02 12.19 16.31
C THR A 720 -15.45 11.98 16.83
N LYS A 721 -15.62 11.87 18.15
CA LYS A 721 -16.93 11.66 18.77
C LYS A 721 -17.87 12.85 18.54
N ASP A 722 -17.39 14.07 18.76
CA ASP A 722 -18.14 15.31 18.54
C ASP A 722 -18.67 15.43 17.10
N LEU A 723 -17.81 15.17 16.10
CA LEU A 723 -18.21 15.19 14.69
C LEU A 723 -19.32 14.16 14.40
N TYR A 724 -19.13 12.92 14.86
CA TYR A 724 -20.06 11.83 14.62
C TYR A 724 -21.43 12.08 15.29
N ASP A 725 -21.42 12.43 16.57
CA ASP A 725 -22.63 12.68 17.37
C ASP A 725 -23.40 13.89 16.83
N SER A 726 -22.70 14.95 16.42
CA SER A 726 -23.34 16.16 15.91
C SER A 726 -24.08 15.90 14.61
N ILE A 727 -23.48 15.13 13.70
CA ILE A 727 -24.14 14.72 12.45
C ILE A 727 -25.31 13.77 12.74
N ALA A 728 -25.15 12.81 13.66
CA ALA A 728 -26.23 11.91 14.07
C ALA A 728 -27.41 12.65 14.73
N ALA A 729 -27.15 13.75 15.43
CA ALA A 729 -28.16 14.61 16.05
C ALA A 729 -28.79 15.65 15.08
N GLY A 730 -28.40 15.67 13.80
CA GLY A 730 -28.86 16.67 12.82
C GLY A 730 -28.20 18.05 12.94
N ASN A 731 -27.23 18.21 13.85
CA ASN A 731 -26.45 19.44 14.07
C ASN A 731 -25.27 19.51 13.08
N TYR A 732 -25.58 19.52 11.78
CA TYR A 732 -24.62 19.46 10.69
C TYR A 732 -23.63 20.64 10.72
N PRO A 733 -22.31 20.40 10.81
CA PRO A 733 -21.35 21.49 10.70
C PRO A 733 -21.29 22.03 9.27
N GLU A 734 -21.19 23.37 9.18
CA GLU A 734 -21.08 24.11 7.92
C GLU A 734 -19.83 25.00 7.92
N TRP A 735 -19.15 25.06 6.78
CA TRP A 735 -18.10 26.05 6.51
C TRP A 735 -18.42 26.85 5.26
N LYS A 736 -18.16 28.16 5.31
CA LYS A 736 -18.19 29.03 4.12
C LYS A 736 -16.83 29.01 3.43
N LEU A 737 -16.82 28.81 2.11
CA LEU A 737 -15.63 28.93 1.27
C LEU A 737 -15.45 30.39 0.84
N TYR A 738 -14.26 30.91 1.08
CA TYR A 738 -13.76 32.17 0.56
C TYR A 738 -12.45 31.93 -0.22
N ILE A 739 -12.15 32.85 -1.13
CA ILE A 739 -10.88 32.89 -1.86
C ILE A 739 -10.25 34.28 -1.80
N GLN A 740 -8.93 34.33 -1.85
CA GLN A 740 -8.16 35.52 -2.24
C GLN A 740 -7.56 35.26 -3.62
N THR A 741 -7.38 36.30 -4.45
CA THR A 741 -6.82 36.15 -5.81
C THR A 741 -5.77 37.20 -6.13
N ILE A 742 -4.68 36.79 -6.77
CA ILE A 742 -3.62 37.68 -7.31
C ILE A 742 -3.49 37.45 -8.82
N ASP A 743 -3.27 38.51 -9.58
CA ASP A 743 -2.86 38.42 -10.98
C ASP A 743 -1.35 38.09 -11.03
N PRO A 744 -0.88 37.05 -11.73
CA PRO A 744 0.54 36.66 -11.70
C PRO A 744 1.49 37.80 -12.12
N ASP A 745 1.06 38.69 -13.01
CA ASP A 745 1.82 39.89 -13.41
C ASP A 745 2.04 40.89 -12.25
N HIS A 746 1.33 40.74 -11.13
CA HIS A 746 1.45 41.54 -9.92
C HIS A 746 2.26 40.85 -8.81
N GLU A 747 2.81 39.64 -9.03
CA GLU A 747 3.50 38.87 -7.99
C GLU A 747 4.69 39.63 -7.38
N ASP A 748 5.34 40.48 -8.16
CA ASP A 748 6.47 41.28 -7.71
C ASP A 748 6.12 42.52 -6.86
N GLN A 749 4.85 42.91 -6.80
CA GLN A 749 4.40 44.11 -6.07
C GLN A 749 4.42 43.95 -4.54
N PHE A 750 4.56 42.71 -4.05
CA PHE A 750 4.56 42.37 -2.63
C PHE A 750 5.99 42.27 -2.06
N ASP A 751 6.14 42.52 -0.76
CA ASP A 751 7.41 42.37 -0.03
C ASP A 751 7.67 40.93 0.46
N PHE A 752 6.87 39.99 -0.03
CA PHE A 752 6.98 38.55 0.14
C PHE A 752 6.65 37.88 -1.20
N ASP A 753 7.07 36.63 -1.39
CA ASP A 753 6.69 35.82 -2.56
C ASP A 753 5.27 35.25 -2.36
N PRO A 754 4.29 35.52 -3.24
CA PRO A 754 2.93 34.96 -3.12
C PRO A 754 2.84 33.43 -3.20
N LEU A 755 3.89 32.76 -3.68
CA LEU A 755 4.02 31.31 -3.76
C LEU A 755 4.75 30.70 -2.55
N ASP A 756 5.25 31.52 -1.62
CA ASP A 756 5.81 31.03 -0.36
C ASP A 756 4.69 30.60 0.61
N VAL A 757 4.54 29.29 0.77
CA VAL A 757 3.59 28.65 1.69
C VAL A 757 3.78 29.02 3.19
N THR A 758 4.89 29.67 3.55
CA THR A 758 5.08 30.23 4.91
C THR A 758 4.41 31.60 5.09
N LYS A 759 3.77 32.15 4.04
CA LYS A 759 3.16 33.48 4.01
C LYS A 759 1.65 33.46 3.87
N THR A 760 0.97 34.32 4.63
CA THR A 760 -0.43 34.69 4.38
C THR A 760 -0.48 35.86 3.39
N TRP A 761 -1.60 36.00 2.68
CA TRP A 761 -1.91 37.20 1.92
C TRP A 761 -2.75 38.14 2.81
N PRO A 762 -2.35 39.40 3.04
CA PRO A 762 -3.06 40.29 3.96
C PRO A 762 -4.52 40.55 3.51
N GLU A 763 -5.50 40.24 4.37
CA GLU A 763 -6.94 40.34 4.05
C GLU A 763 -7.42 41.80 3.87
N ASP A 764 -6.66 42.78 4.34
CA ASP A 764 -6.89 44.22 4.16
C ASP A 764 -6.45 44.74 2.77
N ILE A 765 -5.47 44.09 2.15
CA ILE A 765 -4.97 44.39 0.80
C ILE A 765 -5.69 43.50 -0.24
N LEU A 766 -5.91 42.23 0.09
CA LEU A 766 -6.47 41.20 -0.77
C LEU A 766 -7.71 40.59 -0.07
N PRO A 767 -8.88 41.24 -0.14
CA PRO A 767 -10.05 40.83 0.63
C PRO A 767 -10.60 39.45 0.24
N LEU A 768 -11.17 38.77 1.23
CA LEU A 768 -11.84 37.48 1.06
C LEU A 768 -13.10 37.61 0.19
N GLN A 769 -13.10 36.93 -0.95
CA GLN A 769 -14.24 36.82 -1.86
C GLN A 769 -15.04 35.55 -1.54
N PRO A 770 -16.36 35.62 -1.26
CA PRO A 770 -17.16 34.43 -0.99
C PRO A 770 -17.38 33.59 -2.26
N VAL A 771 -17.45 32.26 -2.11
CA VAL A 771 -17.66 31.32 -3.22
C VAL A 771 -18.86 30.41 -2.97
N GLY A 772 -18.93 29.80 -1.79
CA GLY A 772 -19.90 28.74 -1.51
C GLY A 772 -19.94 28.33 -0.04
N ARG A 773 -20.64 27.25 0.25
CA ARG A 773 -20.73 26.63 1.58
C ARG A 773 -20.62 25.11 1.49
N MET A 774 -20.02 24.48 2.49
CA MET A 774 -19.91 23.03 2.62
C MET A 774 -20.65 22.58 3.88
N VAL A 775 -21.58 21.64 3.74
CA VAL A 775 -22.36 21.06 4.86
C VAL A 775 -22.05 19.57 4.95
N LEU A 776 -21.64 19.10 6.13
CA LEU A 776 -21.43 17.67 6.39
C LEU A 776 -22.65 17.09 7.10
N ASN A 777 -23.43 16.28 6.38
CA ASN A 777 -24.76 15.84 6.81
C ASN A 777 -24.94 14.32 6.88
N LYS A 778 -23.92 13.53 6.55
CA LYS A 778 -23.96 12.06 6.70
C LYS A 778 -22.65 11.54 7.29
N ASN A 779 -22.76 10.70 8.31
CA ASN A 779 -21.61 9.94 8.82
C ASN A 779 -21.16 8.90 7.78
N ILE A 780 -19.90 8.47 7.88
CA ILE A 780 -19.38 7.36 7.09
C ILE A 780 -20.05 6.05 7.50
N ASP A 781 -20.28 5.17 6.52
CA ASP A 781 -21.00 3.91 6.69
C ASP A 781 -20.06 2.81 7.24
N ASN A 782 -18.75 2.91 6.97
CA ASN A 782 -17.71 2.06 7.59
C ASN A 782 -16.38 2.83 7.75
N PHE A 783 -15.83 2.86 8.97
CA PHE A 783 -14.61 3.62 9.27
C PHE A 783 -13.38 3.14 8.50
N PHE A 784 -13.19 1.84 8.32
CA PHE A 784 -12.03 1.30 7.61
C PHE A 784 -12.11 1.61 6.11
N ALA A 785 -13.26 1.34 5.49
CA ALA A 785 -13.45 1.56 4.05
C ALA A 785 -13.51 3.05 3.64
N GLU A 786 -13.99 3.93 4.51
CA GLU A 786 -14.31 5.32 4.14
C GLU A 786 -13.55 6.40 4.92
N ASN A 787 -12.84 6.04 6.01
CA ASN A 787 -11.87 6.93 6.64
C ASN A 787 -10.44 6.42 6.49
N GLU A 788 -10.17 5.13 6.73
CA GLU A 788 -8.78 4.63 6.68
C GLU A 788 -8.29 4.46 5.23
N GLN A 789 -9.07 3.82 4.37
CA GLN A 789 -8.76 3.62 2.95
C GLN A 789 -8.96 4.87 2.06
N LEU A 790 -9.50 5.96 2.61
CA LEU A 790 -9.70 7.22 1.88
C LEU A 790 -8.37 7.86 1.47
N ALA A 791 -8.26 8.26 0.21
CA ALA A 791 -7.06 8.80 -0.42
C ALA A 791 -7.33 10.18 -1.03
N PHE A 792 -6.55 11.17 -0.61
CA PHE A 792 -6.58 12.53 -1.14
C PHE A 792 -5.23 12.87 -1.77
N CYS A 793 -5.17 13.55 -2.91
CA CYS A 793 -3.90 13.96 -3.50
C CYS A 793 -3.99 15.36 -4.11
N PRO A 794 -3.12 16.32 -3.76
CA PRO A 794 -3.12 17.65 -4.39
C PRO A 794 -2.95 17.65 -5.92
N ALA A 795 -2.50 16.53 -6.51
CA ALA A 795 -2.43 16.33 -7.97
C ALA A 795 -3.77 15.97 -8.63
N ILE A 796 -4.81 15.71 -7.84
CA ILE A 796 -6.15 15.39 -8.34
C ILE A 796 -6.88 16.74 -8.48
N VAL A 797 -6.65 17.39 -9.62
CA VAL A 797 -7.28 18.64 -10.05
C VAL A 797 -8.21 18.40 -11.24
N VAL A 798 -9.12 19.35 -11.47
CA VAL A 798 -10.10 19.37 -12.56
C VAL A 798 -9.84 20.58 -13.48
N PRO A 799 -10.34 20.59 -14.72
CA PRO A 799 -10.22 21.75 -15.61
C PRO A 799 -10.58 23.07 -14.92
N GLY A 800 -9.80 24.12 -15.19
CA GLY A 800 -9.97 25.43 -14.54
C GLY A 800 -9.33 25.59 -13.15
N ILE A 801 -8.78 24.52 -12.56
CA ILE A 801 -7.91 24.58 -11.38
C ILE A 801 -6.57 23.92 -11.75
N TYR A 802 -5.46 24.57 -11.42
CA TYR A 802 -4.11 24.10 -11.72
C TYR A 802 -3.13 24.43 -10.60
N TYR A 803 -1.92 23.88 -10.69
CA TYR A 803 -0.85 24.13 -9.73
C TYR A 803 -0.28 25.55 -9.87
N SER A 804 0.43 26.00 -8.83
CA SER A 804 1.38 27.12 -8.92
C SER A 804 2.81 26.58 -8.78
N ASP A 805 3.81 27.45 -8.91
CA ASP A 805 5.23 27.10 -8.79
C ASP A 805 5.73 27.01 -7.31
N ASP A 806 4.81 26.99 -6.33
CA ASP A 806 5.07 26.73 -4.91
C ASP A 806 5.85 25.40 -4.73
N LYS A 807 7.09 25.50 -4.25
CA LYS A 807 8.04 24.37 -4.15
C LYS A 807 7.55 23.26 -3.20
N LEU A 808 6.76 23.59 -2.18
CA LEU A 808 6.14 22.58 -1.33
C LEU A 808 5.00 21.88 -2.09
N LEU A 809 4.12 22.63 -2.77
CA LEU A 809 3.04 22.06 -3.57
C LEU A 809 3.57 21.10 -4.65
N GLN A 810 4.61 21.51 -5.38
CA GLN A 810 5.26 20.71 -6.43
C GLN A 810 5.83 19.37 -5.91
N THR A 811 6.23 19.29 -4.64
CA THR A 811 6.64 18.02 -4.02
C THR A 811 5.42 17.19 -3.59
N ARG A 812 4.37 17.84 -3.08
CA ARG A 812 3.14 17.18 -2.62
C ARG A 812 2.39 16.47 -3.75
N ILE A 813 2.35 17.04 -4.97
CA ILE A 813 1.66 16.42 -6.11
C ILE A 813 2.25 15.05 -6.49
N PHE A 814 3.54 14.81 -6.24
CA PHE A 814 4.14 13.46 -6.35
C PHE A 814 3.83 12.61 -5.11
N SER A 815 4.21 13.08 -3.92
CA SER A 815 4.32 12.27 -2.70
C SER A 815 3.01 11.59 -2.28
N TYR A 816 1.87 12.24 -2.46
CA TYR A 816 0.58 11.72 -2.00
C TYR A 816 0.12 10.49 -2.81
N ALA A 817 0.23 10.53 -4.14
CA ALA A 817 -0.10 9.38 -4.99
C ALA A 817 0.88 8.22 -4.78
N ASP A 818 2.16 8.52 -4.54
CA ASP A 818 3.18 7.52 -4.27
C ASP A 818 2.92 6.73 -2.97
N THR A 819 2.74 7.44 -1.84
CA THR A 819 2.43 6.78 -0.55
C THR A 819 1.09 6.04 -0.57
N GLN A 820 0.15 6.44 -1.42
CA GLN A 820 -1.12 5.72 -1.62
C GLN A 820 -0.93 4.36 -2.29
N ARG A 821 -0.07 4.26 -3.31
CA ARG A 821 0.27 2.98 -3.96
C ARG A 821 0.89 1.99 -2.97
N HIS A 822 1.78 2.47 -2.09
CA HIS A 822 2.33 1.65 -1.01
C HIS A 822 1.26 1.20 0.00
N ARG A 823 0.44 2.14 0.49
CA ARG A 823 -0.48 1.90 1.60
C ARG A 823 -1.75 1.12 1.22
N LEU A 824 -2.20 1.24 -0.02
CA LEU A 824 -3.50 0.74 -0.50
C LEU A 824 -3.41 -0.08 -1.79
N GLY A 825 -2.22 -0.29 -2.34
CA GLY A 825 -2.00 -0.97 -3.62
C GLY A 825 -2.17 -0.03 -4.83
N PRO A 826 -1.80 -0.50 -6.04
CA PRO A 826 -1.84 0.31 -7.26
C PRO A 826 -3.25 0.76 -7.65
N ASN A 827 -4.25 -0.07 -7.35
CA ASN A 827 -5.65 0.12 -7.74
C ASN A 827 -6.49 0.88 -6.70
N TYR A 828 -5.86 1.62 -5.78
CA TYR A 828 -6.54 2.32 -4.67
C TYR A 828 -7.62 3.32 -5.12
N LEU A 829 -7.54 3.86 -6.34
CA LEU A 829 -8.54 4.76 -6.90
C LEU A 829 -9.86 4.05 -7.24
N MET A 830 -9.89 2.72 -7.33
CA MET A 830 -11.12 1.95 -7.54
C MET A 830 -11.93 1.75 -6.27
N LEU A 831 -11.33 1.95 -5.09
CA LEU A 831 -12.02 1.80 -3.80
C LEU A 831 -13.22 2.79 -3.75
N PRO A 832 -14.40 2.40 -3.24
CA PRO A 832 -15.64 3.19 -3.42
C PRO A 832 -15.58 4.66 -2.97
N ALA A 833 -14.80 4.97 -1.93
CA ALA A 833 -14.59 6.32 -1.41
C ALA A 833 -13.54 7.14 -2.21
N ASN A 834 -12.74 6.48 -3.06
CA ASN A 834 -11.73 7.12 -3.91
C ASN A 834 -12.21 7.25 -5.36
N ALA A 835 -13.06 6.33 -5.82
CA ALA A 835 -13.55 6.27 -7.20
C ALA A 835 -14.33 7.53 -7.60
N PRO A 836 -14.03 8.13 -8.78
CA PRO A 836 -14.80 9.25 -9.30
C PRO A 836 -16.26 8.85 -9.57
N LYS A 837 -17.16 9.84 -9.54
CA LYS A 837 -18.61 9.62 -9.82
C LYS A 837 -19.01 10.02 -11.23
N CYS A 838 -18.06 10.52 -12.03
CA CYS A 838 -18.20 10.70 -13.47
C CYS A 838 -17.80 9.43 -14.22
N ALA A 839 -18.21 9.32 -15.49
CA ALA A 839 -17.64 8.34 -16.41
C ALA A 839 -16.13 8.57 -16.56
N HIS A 840 -15.38 7.49 -16.70
CA HIS A 840 -13.94 7.53 -16.97
C HIS A 840 -13.58 6.36 -17.88
N HIS A 841 -12.75 6.62 -18.89
CA HIS A 841 -12.24 5.62 -19.82
C HIS A 841 -10.72 5.78 -19.88
N ASN A 842 -9.98 4.67 -19.73
CA ASN A 842 -8.52 4.65 -19.72
C ASN A 842 -8.02 3.23 -20.02
N ASN A 843 -6.72 3.09 -20.23
CA ASN A 843 -6.08 1.84 -20.62
C ASN A 843 -5.24 1.24 -19.48
N HIS A 844 -5.67 1.39 -18.23
CA HIS A 844 -5.00 0.77 -17.09
C HIS A 844 -5.60 -0.62 -16.83
N HIS A 845 -4.77 -1.65 -16.84
CA HIS A 845 -5.14 -3.04 -16.58
C HIS A 845 -4.32 -3.61 -15.41
N ASP A 846 -4.73 -4.78 -14.92
CA ASP A 846 -4.00 -5.59 -13.95
C ASP A 846 -3.68 -4.88 -12.62
N GLY A 847 -2.62 -5.31 -11.94
CA GLY A 847 -2.25 -4.86 -10.60
C GLY A 847 -3.02 -5.57 -9.48
N PHE A 848 -2.44 -5.54 -8.27
CA PHE A 848 -3.01 -6.23 -7.11
C PHE A 848 -4.45 -5.78 -6.82
N MET A 849 -5.33 -6.76 -6.58
CA MET A 849 -6.77 -6.56 -6.32
C MET A 849 -7.48 -5.66 -7.36
N ASN A 850 -7.12 -5.78 -8.64
CA ASN A 850 -7.96 -5.24 -9.70
C ASN A 850 -9.27 -6.02 -9.77
N PHE A 851 -10.39 -5.32 -9.58
CA PHE A 851 -11.74 -5.86 -9.62
C PHE A 851 -12.62 -5.19 -10.68
N MET A 852 -12.03 -4.51 -11.66
CA MET A 852 -12.76 -3.90 -12.79
C MET A 852 -13.43 -4.98 -13.62
N HIS A 853 -14.62 -4.66 -14.13
CA HIS A 853 -15.27 -5.43 -15.17
C HIS A 853 -15.04 -4.69 -16.50
N ARG A 854 -14.27 -5.30 -17.39
CA ARG A 854 -13.91 -4.80 -18.71
C ARG A 854 -13.85 -5.98 -19.67
N ASP A 855 -14.49 -5.85 -20.81
CA ASP A 855 -14.52 -6.80 -21.92
C ASP A 855 -13.80 -6.26 -23.17
N GLU A 856 -13.08 -5.14 -23.03
CA GLU A 856 -12.41 -4.42 -24.11
C GLU A 856 -11.16 -5.18 -24.62
N GLU A 857 -11.10 -5.46 -25.93
CA GLU A 857 -9.91 -6.03 -26.58
C GLU A 857 -8.77 -5.00 -26.78
N VAL A 858 -9.06 -3.71 -26.62
CA VAL A 858 -8.13 -2.61 -26.91
C VAL A 858 -7.70 -1.92 -25.62
N ASN A 859 -6.42 -2.08 -25.27
CA ASN A 859 -5.77 -1.44 -24.13
C ASN A 859 -4.67 -0.44 -24.55
N TYR A 860 -4.78 0.13 -25.74
CA TYR A 860 -3.82 1.10 -26.30
C TYR A 860 -4.53 2.21 -27.07
N PHE A 861 -3.88 3.37 -27.19
CA PHE A 861 -4.43 4.53 -27.90
C PHE A 861 -3.33 5.22 -28.73
N PRO A 862 -3.61 5.66 -29.97
CA PRO A 862 -4.87 5.52 -30.69
C PRO A 862 -5.07 4.10 -31.25
N SER A 863 -6.33 3.73 -31.49
CA SER A 863 -6.72 2.49 -32.15
C SER A 863 -7.69 2.76 -33.30
N ARG A 864 -7.92 1.75 -34.16
CA ARG A 864 -8.99 1.74 -35.16
C ARG A 864 -10.20 0.88 -34.74
N TYR A 865 -10.03 0.08 -33.69
CA TYR A 865 -11.06 -0.83 -33.17
C TYR A 865 -11.78 -0.25 -31.94
N ASP A 866 -11.13 0.67 -31.23
CA ASP A 866 -11.78 1.54 -30.23
C ASP A 866 -12.08 2.91 -30.87
N PRO A 867 -13.35 3.37 -30.92
CA PRO A 867 -13.74 4.67 -31.48
C PRO A 867 -13.50 5.87 -30.54
N VAL A 868 -12.89 5.67 -29.36
CA VAL A 868 -12.61 6.75 -28.40
C VAL A 868 -11.71 7.84 -29.00
N ARG A 869 -12.01 9.07 -28.62
CA ARG A 869 -11.33 10.30 -29.05
C ARG A 869 -10.79 11.07 -27.85
N HIS A 870 -9.84 11.97 -28.11
CA HIS A 870 -9.44 12.97 -27.13
C HIS A 870 -10.64 13.82 -26.68
N ALA A 871 -10.63 14.21 -25.40
CA ALA A 871 -11.54 15.22 -24.86
C ALA A 871 -11.32 16.58 -25.56
N GLU A 872 -12.31 17.47 -25.41
CA GLU A 872 -12.18 18.85 -25.88
C GLU A 872 -11.05 19.58 -25.14
N ARG A 873 -10.38 20.52 -25.82
CA ARG A 873 -9.30 21.30 -25.22
C ARG A 873 -9.88 22.28 -24.20
N PHE A 874 -9.59 22.06 -22.92
CA PHE A 874 -9.77 23.06 -21.89
C PHE A 874 -8.59 24.08 -21.91
N PRO A 875 -8.80 25.32 -21.45
CA PRO A 875 -7.73 26.31 -21.35
C PRO A 875 -6.66 25.88 -20.34
N ILE A 876 -5.39 26.09 -20.70
CA ILE A 876 -4.22 25.90 -19.84
C ILE A 876 -3.40 27.19 -19.81
N SER A 877 -2.58 27.38 -18.77
CA SER A 877 -1.71 28.55 -18.67
C SER A 877 -0.71 28.59 -19.83
N SER A 878 -0.66 29.71 -20.55
CA SER A 878 0.32 29.97 -21.61
C SER A 878 1.57 30.70 -21.12
N ARG A 879 1.81 30.74 -19.80
CA ARG A 879 2.99 31.41 -19.20
C ARG A 879 4.28 30.76 -19.70
N ILE A 880 5.17 31.56 -20.27
CA ILE A 880 6.52 31.12 -20.64
C ILE A 880 7.38 31.15 -19.37
N LEU A 881 7.97 30.00 -19.02
CA LEU A 881 8.93 29.90 -17.92
C LEU A 881 10.35 30.22 -18.43
N THR A 882 11.05 31.12 -17.74
CA THR A 882 12.44 31.50 -18.04
C THR A 882 13.28 31.44 -16.77
N GLY A 883 14.53 31.00 -16.87
CA GLY A 883 15.43 30.94 -15.71
C GLY A 883 16.66 30.07 -15.94
N ARG A 884 17.49 29.95 -14.91
CA ARG A 884 18.62 29.00 -14.87
C ARG A 884 18.21 27.71 -14.17
N ARG A 885 18.84 26.59 -14.51
CA ARG A 885 18.71 25.35 -13.74
C ARG A 885 19.59 25.44 -12.49
N GLU A 886 18.98 25.49 -11.32
CA GLU A 886 19.68 25.66 -10.04
C GLU A 886 18.90 25.05 -8.86
N LYS A 887 19.56 24.91 -7.71
CA LYS A 887 18.95 24.57 -6.42
C LYS A 887 19.16 25.76 -5.49
N CYS A 888 18.12 26.56 -5.30
CA CYS A 888 18.19 27.82 -4.56
C CYS A 888 16.98 28.00 -3.62
N VAL A 889 17.17 28.80 -2.57
CA VAL A 889 16.05 29.41 -1.84
C VAL A 889 15.38 30.47 -2.72
N ILE A 890 14.10 30.76 -2.47
CA ILE A 890 13.38 31.85 -3.15
C ILE A 890 13.97 33.22 -2.76
N HIS A 891 13.72 34.23 -3.60
CA HIS A 891 13.92 35.62 -3.19
C HIS A 891 12.81 36.07 -2.22
N LYS A 892 12.96 37.25 -1.60
CA LYS A 892 11.95 37.84 -0.69
C LYS A 892 11.51 36.92 0.48
N GLU A 893 12.44 36.13 1.04
CA GLU A 893 12.15 35.18 2.13
C GLU A 893 11.35 35.77 3.30
N ASN A 894 11.67 37.01 3.72
CA ASN A 894 10.93 37.81 4.70
C ASN A 894 10.40 37.02 5.93
N ASN A 895 11.29 36.27 6.58
CA ASN A 895 10.92 35.26 7.60
C ASN A 895 10.34 35.85 8.90
N PHE A 896 10.55 37.15 9.17
CA PHE A 896 10.33 37.73 10.50
C PHE A 896 9.12 38.68 10.59
N LYS A 897 8.70 39.31 9.47
CA LYS A 897 7.66 40.35 9.44
C LYS A 897 6.29 39.84 9.89
N GLN A 898 5.71 38.90 9.14
CA GLN A 898 4.38 38.35 9.42
C GLN A 898 4.24 37.68 10.80
N PRO A 899 5.22 36.88 11.31
CA PRO A 899 5.17 36.38 12.68
C PRO A 899 5.11 37.52 13.72
N GLY A 900 5.87 38.60 13.51
CA GLY A 900 5.86 39.77 14.38
C GLY A 900 4.53 40.53 14.35
N GLU A 901 3.98 40.75 13.15
CA GLU A 901 2.67 41.38 12.96
C GLU A 901 1.56 40.56 13.64
N ARG A 902 1.61 39.24 13.50
CA ARG A 902 0.67 38.32 14.15
C ARG A 902 0.78 38.35 15.68
N TYR A 903 1.99 38.32 16.26
CA TYR A 903 2.16 38.49 17.71
C TYR A 903 1.62 39.85 18.22
N ARG A 904 1.88 40.93 17.48
CA ARG A 904 1.36 42.28 17.80
C ARG A 904 -0.16 42.40 17.68
N SER A 905 -0.82 41.57 16.86
CA SER A 905 -2.28 41.56 16.70
C SER A 905 -3.06 40.99 17.90
N TRP A 906 -2.36 40.31 18.83
CA TRP A 906 -3.00 39.63 19.96
C TRP A 906 -3.20 40.54 21.17
N ASP A 907 -4.21 40.20 21.98
CA ASP A 907 -4.36 40.77 23.32
C ASP A 907 -3.18 40.36 24.24
N PRO A 908 -2.89 41.15 25.30
CA PRO A 908 -1.76 40.86 26.19
C PRO A 908 -1.79 39.49 26.87
N ASN A 909 -2.98 38.92 27.16
CA ASN A 909 -3.08 37.62 27.83
C ASN A 909 -2.73 36.47 26.87
N ARG A 910 -3.09 36.59 25.60
CA ARG A 910 -2.72 35.65 24.53
C ARG A 910 -1.23 35.73 24.19
N GLN A 911 -0.66 36.94 24.12
CA GLN A 911 0.79 37.14 24.05
C GLN A 911 1.52 36.45 25.21
N GLU A 912 1.00 36.57 26.42
CA GLU A 912 1.57 35.95 27.62
C GLU A 912 1.54 34.42 27.58
N ARG A 913 0.44 33.80 27.14
CA ARG A 913 0.35 32.34 26.92
C ARG A 913 1.36 31.86 25.87
N PHE A 914 1.52 32.58 24.77
CA PHE A 914 2.50 32.27 23.74
C PHE A 914 3.95 32.30 24.28
N ILE A 915 4.30 33.34 25.05
CA ILE A 915 5.62 33.46 25.68
C ILE A 915 5.85 32.32 26.69
N ARG A 916 4.84 31.96 27.49
CA ARG A 916 4.91 30.84 28.44
C ARG A 916 5.29 29.54 27.73
N ARG A 917 4.57 29.17 26.67
CA ARG A 917 4.81 27.96 25.85
C ARG A 917 6.22 27.94 25.25
N TRP A 918 6.70 29.09 24.77
CA TRP A 918 8.06 29.21 24.26
C TRP A 918 9.14 29.07 25.32
N VAL A 919 8.95 29.68 26.49
CA VAL A 919 9.88 29.55 27.63
C VAL A 919 9.93 28.11 28.12
N GLU A 920 8.78 27.42 28.19
CA GLU A 920 8.67 26.01 28.54
C GLU A 920 9.40 25.11 27.52
N ALA A 921 9.14 25.27 26.22
CA ALA A 921 9.81 24.50 25.17
C ALA A 921 11.34 24.70 25.18
N LEU A 922 11.81 25.94 25.44
CA LEU A 922 13.23 26.29 25.61
C LEU A 922 13.82 25.85 26.96
N SER A 923 13.03 25.26 27.86
CA SER A 923 13.48 24.78 29.18
C SER A 923 13.99 23.33 29.18
N ASP A 924 13.80 22.59 28.09
CA ASP A 924 14.31 21.22 27.95
C ASP A 924 15.85 21.19 28.13
N PRO A 925 16.41 20.35 29.03
CA PRO A 925 17.85 20.31 29.31
C PRO A 925 18.77 20.06 28.12
N ARG A 926 18.26 19.50 27.01
CA ARG A 926 19.04 19.31 25.78
C ARG A 926 19.05 20.51 24.85
N VAL A 927 18.20 21.51 25.09
CA VAL A 927 18.22 22.78 24.34
C VAL A 927 19.40 23.61 24.83
N THR A 928 20.52 23.51 24.13
CA THR A 928 21.78 24.17 24.48
C THR A 928 21.62 25.69 24.54
N HIS A 929 22.53 26.39 25.22
CA HIS A 929 22.53 27.86 25.25
C HIS A 929 22.59 28.45 23.83
N GLU A 930 23.28 27.80 22.90
CA GLU A 930 23.34 28.21 21.49
C GLU A 930 21.95 28.16 20.82
N ILE A 931 21.23 27.04 20.94
CA ILE A 931 19.86 26.91 20.42
C ILE A 931 18.93 27.95 21.08
N GLN A 932 19.05 28.18 22.40
CA GLN A 932 18.28 29.23 23.09
C GLN A 932 18.60 30.63 22.55
N SER A 933 19.87 30.96 22.31
CA SER A 933 20.29 32.22 21.72
C SER A 933 19.76 32.42 20.30
N ILE A 934 19.76 31.38 19.46
CA ILE A 934 19.20 31.44 18.09
C ILE A 934 17.70 31.76 18.15
N TRP A 935 16.92 31.02 18.94
CA TRP A 935 15.48 31.27 19.06
C TRP A 935 15.16 32.65 19.63
N ILE A 936 15.91 33.11 20.64
CA ILE A 936 15.74 34.47 21.18
C ILE A 936 16.09 35.53 20.13
N SER A 937 17.12 35.31 19.31
CA SER A 937 17.47 36.21 18.19
C SER A 937 16.36 36.26 17.14
N TYR A 938 15.85 35.10 16.70
CA TYR A 938 14.75 35.00 15.74
C TYR A 938 13.49 35.73 16.23
N TRP A 939 13.09 35.51 17.49
CA TRP A 939 11.94 36.21 18.06
C TRP A 939 12.20 37.71 18.28
N SER A 940 13.44 38.13 18.55
CA SER A 940 13.84 39.54 18.61
C SER A 940 13.74 40.25 17.24
N GLN A 941 13.98 39.53 16.14
CA GLN A 941 13.82 40.04 14.77
C GLN A 941 12.34 40.16 14.38
N CYS A 942 11.46 39.29 14.88
CA CYS A 942 10.01 39.43 14.71
C CYS A 942 9.44 40.61 15.53
N ASP A 943 9.79 40.68 16.81
CA ASP A 943 9.40 41.76 17.71
C ASP A 943 10.39 41.91 18.88
N LYS A 944 10.97 43.11 19.03
CA LYS A 944 11.97 43.37 20.08
C LYS A 944 11.45 43.11 21.50
N SER A 945 10.15 43.37 21.75
CA SER A 945 9.55 43.15 23.08
C SER A 945 9.37 41.66 23.38
N LEU A 946 9.02 40.86 22.37
CA LEU A 946 8.90 39.41 22.48
C LEU A 946 10.25 38.78 22.83
N GLY A 947 11.28 39.08 22.04
CA GLY A 947 12.64 38.62 22.27
C GLY A 947 13.17 38.99 23.65
N GLN A 948 12.97 40.25 24.08
CA GLN A 948 13.36 40.72 25.41
C GLN A 948 12.62 39.97 26.54
N LYS A 949 11.28 39.81 26.46
CA LYS A 949 10.50 39.07 27.47
C LYS A 949 10.96 37.62 27.59
N MET A 950 11.26 36.95 26.48
CA MET A 950 11.79 35.59 26.46
C MET A 950 13.19 35.51 27.08
N ALA A 951 14.10 36.41 26.69
CA ALA A 951 15.46 36.50 27.21
C ALA A 951 15.47 36.69 28.75
N THR A 952 14.67 37.63 29.27
CA THR A 952 14.54 37.88 30.72
C THR A 952 14.04 36.65 31.47
N ARG A 953 13.06 35.90 30.94
CA ARG A 953 12.52 34.69 31.60
C ARG A 953 13.49 33.50 31.60
N ARG A 954 14.42 33.45 30.65
CA ARG A 954 15.45 32.41 30.54
C ARG A 954 16.79 32.79 31.19
N ASN A 955 16.94 34.02 31.70
CA ASN A 955 18.22 34.61 32.13
C ASN A 955 19.32 34.57 31.04
N VAL A 956 18.93 34.56 29.77
CA VAL A 956 19.86 34.61 28.62
C VAL A 956 20.06 36.06 28.21
N LYS A 957 21.30 36.49 27.97
CA LYS A 957 21.56 37.84 27.43
C LYS A 957 21.05 37.90 25.98
N PRO A 958 20.22 38.88 25.59
CA PRO A 958 19.88 39.07 24.19
C PRO A 958 21.14 39.48 23.41
N CYS A 959 21.48 38.72 22.37
CA CYS A 959 22.38 39.21 21.33
C CYS A 959 21.63 40.28 20.53
N MET A 960 22.25 41.47 20.40
CA MET A 960 21.74 42.57 19.60
C MET A 960 21.90 42.30 18.09
#